data_AF-A0A936AR49-F1
#
_entry.id   AF-A0A936AR49-F1
#
_cell.length_a   1.000
_cell.length_b   1.000
_cell.length_c   1.000
_cell.angle_alpha   90.00
_cell.angle_beta   90.00
_cell.angle_gamma   90.00
#
_symmetry.space_group_name_H-M   'P 1'
#
loop_
_entity.id
_entity.type
_entity.pdbx_description
1 polymer ?
#
loop_
_entity_poly.entity_id
_entity_poly.type
_entity_poly.pdbx_seq_one_letter_code
_entity_poly.pdbx_strand_id
1 'polypeptide(L)'
;MTIAILRHALAMIFIFGTTLRAPGTPMEELSRRELGPLLVFTAAYLLLVLTVKASTRNGKQLGVHNAVFAGLIVYLAASLALAIFGFNPPQAVVTTGVVSILGMFLLDLMGNRRRGAALFVVTASVAALLALGFGKDIELLHDLALKKQIVDRRNISTALYRVTLSQFRNVVTTLKFSTRAGVEEEMRRGGALATFGERYLLATGDGRMYVFDWNRQSEQLDLRELGLRIPINNEEFIAATDADVDRRTFRVADVLTRETAGKMRIYASYHVWNTGAQCSTMRVSWAESTIGHFTEPHPGIEWHDIFETTPCLPLKTRATRFGGLQNGGRMALLDDDTLLLTIGDHQFDGYYSTQMLPQETGNSYGKIFRIKLAENSAELVSLGHRNPEGLYIDPHGVIWSTEHGPKGGDELNRIVANGNYGWPLVTFGTAYDKTSWPLSKTPGRHDGFIAPVYSWIPSIGVSDLLGIEGAAFELWRDDLMVASLTGRSLWRLRLIDQHVVYSEEIPLNCRIRDILAAHDGELLAWCDDARTIIALVPASADSDGEALFAQCEGCHSITEDRAHGIGPDLRGVNGRKIASVAGFEYSKALRDINGRRWSSAALDEFLKSPQAYAPGTAMEFAGIANDRQRAALVEYLQGIRK
;
A
#
# COMPACT_ATOMS: atom_id res chain seq x y z
N MET A 1 -47.19 -17.38 29.13
CA MET A 1 -46.54 -16.06 29.05
C MET A 1 -45.11 -16.12 28.46
N THR A 2 -44.30 -17.13 28.78
CA THR A 2 -42.99 -17.40 28.10
C THR A 2 -43.13 -17.58 26.59
N ILE A 3 -44.23 -18.19 26.15
CA ILE A 3 -44.59 -18.38 24.72
C ILE A 3 -44.87 -17.05 24.00
N ALA A 4 -45.37 -16.01 24.70
CA ALA A 4 -45.69 -14.72 24.07
C ALA A 4 -44.43 -13.88 23.79
N ILE A 5 -43.43 -13.96 24.68
CA ILE A 5 -42.11 -13.32 24.51
C ILE A 5 -41.33 -14.02 23.40
N LEU A 6 -41.36 -15.36 23.35
CA LEU A 6 -40.75 -16.14 22.28
C LEU A 6 -41.38 -15.80 20.90
N ARG A 7 -42.71 -15.61 20.86
CA ARG A 7 -43.42 -15.17 19.64
C ARG A 7 -43.03 -13.75 19.20
N HIS A 8 -42.82 -12.81 20.12
CA HIS A 8 -42.38 -11.46 19.77
C HIS A 8 -40.92 -11.42 19.33
N ALA A 9 -40.04 -12.19 19.97
CA ALA A 9 -38.65 -12.32 19.54
C ALA A 9 -38.56 -12.94 18.12
N LEU A 10 -39.34 -13.99 17.86
CA LEU A 10 -39.44 -14.60 16.52
C LEU A 10 -40.04 -13.65 15.47
N ALA A 11 -41.07 -12.87 15.82
CA ALA A 11 -41.65 -11.89 14.91
C ALA A 11 -40.66 -10.75 14.57
N MET A 12 -39.84 -10.33 15.53
CA MET A 12 -38.82 -9.30 15.29
C MET A 12 -37.63 -9.84 14.50
N ILE A 13 -37.18 -11.07 14.76
CA ILE A 13 -36.20 -11.75 13.90
C ILE A 13 -36.72 -11.85 12.47
N PHE A 14 -38.02 -12.11 12.29
CA PHE A 14 -38.65 -12.16 10.99
C PHE A 14 -38.75 -10.77 10.32
N ILE A 15 -39.15 -9.73 11.05
CA ILE A 15 -39.27 -8.35 10.52
C ILE A 15 -37.88 -7.76 10.19
N PHE A 16 -36.90 -7.93 11.07
CA PHE A 16 -35.53 -7.47 10.80
C PHE A 16 -34.84 -8.32 9.74
N GLY A 17 -35.04 -9.65 9.76
CA GLY A 17 -34.50 -10.55 8.74
C GLY A 17 -35.07 -10.31 7.34
N THR A 18 -36.32 -9.82 7.23
CA THR A 18 -36.94 -9.47 5.94
C THR A 18 -36.56 -8.08 5.43
N THR A 19 -36.26 -7.13 6.31
CA THR A 19 -35.80 -5.77 5.94
C THR A 19 -34.31 -5.70 5.60
N LEU A 20 -33.52 -6.69 6.02
CA LEU A 20 -32.10 -6.86 5.69
C LEU A 20 -31.85 -7.61 4.36
N ARG A 21 -32.91 -8.06 3.67
CA ARG A 21 -32.82 -9.04 2.59
C ARG A 21 -33.10 -8.42 1.21
N ALA A 22 -32.31 -8.77 0.20
CA ALA A 22 -32.74 -8.65 -1.20
C ALA A 22 -33.83 -9.72 -1.49
N PRO A 23 -34.94 -9.41 -2.18
CA PRO A 23 -36.01 -10.38 -2.37
C PRO A 23 -35.51 -11.68 -3.02
N GLY A 24 -35.50 -12.81 -2.28
CA GLY A 24 -35.13 -14.13 -2.82
C GLY A 24 -34.12 -14.98 -2.01
N THR A 25 -33.25 -14.42 -1.15
CA THR A 25 -32.16 -15.17 -0.44
C THR A 25 -32.53 -15.95 0.87
N PRO A 26 -32.35 -17.28 0.98
CA PRO A 26 -32.66 -18.04 2.20
C PRO A 26 -31.96 -17.52 3.47
N MET A 27 -32.61 -17.63 4.65
CA MET A 27 -32.08 -17.15 5.95
C MET A 27 -30.73 -17.77 6.35
N GLU A 28 -30.40 -18.91 5.77
CA GLU A 28 -29.19 -19.68 6.04
C GLU A 28 -27.93 -19.10 5.34
N GLU A 29 -28.10 -18.14 4.44
CA GLU A 29 -27.01 -17.51 3.66
C GLU A 29 -26.55 -16.14 4.19
N LEU A 30 -27.09 -15.66 5.32
CA LEU A 30 -26.68 -14.39 5.92
C LEU A 30 -25.19 -14.42 6.31
N SER A 31 -24.42 -13.44 5.85
CA SER A 31 -23.00 -13.35 6.16
C SER A 31 -22.78 -13.04 7.66
N ARG A 32 -21.60 -13.39 8.19
CA ARG A 32 -21.23 -13.03 9.58
C ARG A 32 -21.32 -11.51 9.86
N ARG A 33 -21.22 -10.67 8.83
CA ARG A 33 -21.35 -9.21 8.93
C ARG A 33 -22.79 -8.73 9.12
N GLU A 34 -23.77 -9.52 8.67
CA GLU A 34 -25.20 -9.19 8.79
C GLU A 34 -25.83 -9.81 10.04
N LEU A 35 -25.36 -10.99 10.46
CA LEU A 35 -25.80 -11.67 11.68
C LEU A 35 -25.41 -10.93 12.97
N GLY A 36 -24.24 -10.29 12.99
CA GLY A 36 -23.74 -9.57 14.17
C GLY A 36 -24.70 -8.47 14.67
N PRO A 37 -25.05 -7.48 13.83
CA PRO A 37 -26.01 -6.44 14.18
C PRO A 37 -27.37 -6.98 14.62
N LEU A 38 -27.91 -7.98 13.91
CA LEU A 38 -29.20 -8.61 14.22
C LEU A 38 -29.21 -9.22 15.62
N LEU A 39 -28.15 -9.94 16.00
CA LEU A 39 -28.01 -10.55 17.32
C LEU A 39 -27.89 -9.49 18.43
N VAL A 40 -27.14 -8.41 18.19
CA VAL A 40 -26.98 -7.31 19.14
C VAL A 40 -28.31 -6.61 19.40
N PHE A 41 -29.05 -6.25 18.34
CA PHE A 41 -30.38 -5.62 18.50
C PHE A 41 -31.41 -6.56 19.15
N THR A 42 -31.35 -7.86 18.84
CA THR A 42 -32.23 -8.86 19.47
C THR A 42 -31.93 -9.01 20.97
N ALA A 43 -30.64 -9.05 21.35
CA ALA A 43 -30.21 -9.12 22.74
C ALA A 43 -30.59 -7.86 23.53
N ALA A 44 -30.37 -6.68 22.94
CA ALA A 44 -30.75 -5.39 23.50
C ALA A 44 -32.26 -5.30 23.76
N TYR A 45 -33.08 -5.78 22.82
CA TYR A 45 -34.53 -5.84 22.97
C TYR A 45 -34.97 -6.83 24.07
N LEU A 46 -34.39 -8.03 24.11
CA LEU A 46 -34.69 -9.00 25.16
C LEU A 46 -34.33 -8.47 26.55
N LEU A 47 -33.21 -7.77 26.68
CA LEU A 47 -32.79 -7.13 27.93
C LEU A 47 -33.83 -6.09 28.38
N LEU A 48 -34.32 -5.25 27.47
CA LEU A 48 -35.38 -4.28 27.76
C LEU A 48 -36.65 -4.97 28.27
N VAL A 49 -37.12 -6.02 27.59
CA VAL A 49 -38.31 -6.78 27.98
C VAL A 49 -38.15 -7.40 29.37
N LEU A 50 -36.96 -7.95 29.67
CA LEU A 50 -36.66 -8.52 30.98
C LEU A 50 -36.61 -7.47 32.08
N THR A 51 -36.03 -6.28 31.82
CA THR A 51 -35.97 -5.17 32.77
C THR A 51 -37.36 -4.61 33.09
N VAL A 52 -38.20 -4.42 32.08
CA VAL A 52 -39.61 -4.00 32.28
C VAL A 52 -40.36 -5.04 33.12
N LYS A 53 -40.18 -6.33 32.84
CA LYS A 53 -40.80 -7.42 33.61
C LYS A 53 -40.29 -7.48 35.05
N ALA A 54 -38.99 -7.32 35.29
CA ALA A 54 -38.41 -7.30 36.62
C ALA A 54 -38.97 -6.15 37.47
N SER A 55 -39.18 -4.97 36.86
CA SER A 55 -39.84 -3.84 37.52
C SER A 55 -41.27 -4.20 37.95
N THR A 56 -42.06 -4.83 37.07
CA THR A 56 -43.45 -5.19 37.38
C THR A 56 -43.59 -6.22 38.51
N ARG A 57 -42.56 -7.06 38.75
CA ARG A 57 -42.54 -8.04 39.85
C ARG A 57 -42.30 -7.42 41.23
N ASN A 58 -41.62 -6.28 41.29
CA ASN A 58 -41.27 -5.61 42.55
C ASN A 58 -42.33 -4.60 43.03
N GLY A 59 -43.58 -4.72 42.55
CA GLY A 59 -44.69 -3.83 42.92
C GLY A 59 -44.59 -2.39 42.41
N LYS A 60 -43.46 -2.00 41.81
CA LYS A 60 -43.29 -0.72 41.11
C LYS A 60 -43.60 -0.92 39.63
N GLN A 61 -44.80 -0.54 39.19
CA GLN A 61 -45.06 -0.42 37.76
C GLN A 61 -44.10 0.62 37.18
N LEU A 62 -43.20 0.19 36.30
CA LEU A 62 -42.43 1.12 35.50
C LEU A 62 -43.44 1.86 34.62
N GLY A 63 -43.60 3.17 34.81
CA GLY A 63 -44.47 3.97 33.96
C GLY A 63 -44.06 3.79 32.49
N VAL A 64 -45.03 3.70 31.59
CA VAL A 64 -44.82 3.43 30.16
C VAL A 64 -43.78 4.36 29.54
N HIS A 65 -43.75 5.63 29.95
CA HIS A 65 -42.74 6.61 29.56
C HIS A 65 -41.30 6.18 29.92
N ASN A 66 -41.09 5.62 31.11
CA ASN A 66 -39.76 5.18 31.57
C ASN A 66 -39.32 3.90 30.84
N ALA A 67 -40.26 3.02 30.49
CA ALA A 67 -39.97 1.82 29.70
C ALA A 67 -39.55 2.16 28.26
N VAL A 68 -40.25 3.12 27.63
CA VAL A 68 -39.92 3.60 26.28
C VAL A 68 -38.60 4.36 26.27
N PHE A 69 -38.34 5.19 27.28
CA PHE A 69 -37.07 5.90 27.40
C PHE A 69 -35.88 4.95 27.62
N ALA A 70 -36.05 3.93 28.47
CA ALA A 70 -35.05 2.87 28.64
C ALA A 70 -34.82 2.09 27.34
N GLY A 71 -35.86 1.83 26.55
CA GLY A 71 -35.75 1.17 25.26
C GLY A 71 -35.00 1.98 24.21
N LEU A 72 -35.27 3.29 24.14
CA LEU A 72 -34.53 4.22 23.28
C LEU A 72 -33.06 4.30 23.67
N ILE A 73 -32.73 4.38 24.96
CA ILE A 73 -31.33 4.40 25.44
C ILE A 73 -30.61 3.11 25.06
N VAL A 74 -31.23 1.95 25.30
CA VAL A 74 -30.64 0.64 24.98
C VAL A 74 -30.44 0.49 23.46
N TYR A 75 -31.37 0.97 22.65
CA TYR A 75 -31.28 0.95 21.20
C TYR A 75 -30.19 1.90 20.66
N LEU A 76 -30.10 3.11 21.19
CA LEU A 76 -29.07 4.08 20.85
C LEU A 76 -27.68 3.60 21.26
N ALA A 77 -27.54 3.00 22.45
CA ALA A 77 -26.29 2.42 22.93
C ALA A 77 -25.85 1.22 22.07
N ALA A 78 -26.77 0.34 21.65
CA ALA A 78 -26.48 -0.75 20.74
C ALA A 78 -26.04 -0.26 19.35
N SER A 79 -26.70 0.78 18.83
CA SER A 79 -26.33 1.41 17.56
C SER A 79 -24.96 2.07 17.62
N LEU A 80 -24.66 2.77 18.72
CA LEU A 80 -23.35 3.39 18.95
C LEU A 80 -22.24 2.34 19.10
N ALA A 81 -22.49 1.24 19.81
CA ALA A 81 -21.54 0.14 19.94
C ALA A 81 -21.21 -0.48 18.58
N LEU A 82 -22.21 -0.73 17.73
CA LEU A 82 -21.98 -1.25 16.37
C LEU A 82 -21.14 -0.29 15.53
N ALA A 83 -21.40 1.03 15.60
CA ALA A 83 -20.62 2.04 14.90
C ALA A 83 -19.15 2.08 15.36
N ILE A 84 -18.90 2.00 16.67
CA ILE A 84 -17.53 1.95 17.24
C ILE A 84 -16.75 0.73 16.72
N PHE A 85 -17.42 -0.41 16.53
CA PHE A 85 -16.81 -1.63 15.98
C PHE A 85 -16.85 -1.71 14.45
N GLY A 86 -17.17 -0.61 13.75
CA GLY A 86 -17.11 -0.52 12.29
C GLY A 86 -18.26 -1.20 11.55
N PHE A 87 -19.37 -1.51 12.22
CA PHE A 87 -20.59 -2.03 11.61
C PHE A 87 -21.60 -0.91 11.37
N ASN A 88 -21.99 -0.69 10.12
CA ASN A 88 -23.03 0.27 9.74
C ASN A 88 -24.34 -0.50 9.48
N PRO A 89 -25.29 -0.57 10.44
CA PRO A 89 -26.56 -1.23 10.19
C PRO A 89 -27.33 -0.49 9.08
N PRO A 90 -27.99 -1.19 8.14
CA PRO A 90 -28.75 -0.55 7.07
C PRO A 90 -29.78 0.44 7.61
N GLN A 91 -29.99 1.57 6.93
CA GLN A 91 -30.93 2.62 7.35
C GLN A 91 -32.34 2.09 7.64
N ALA A 92 -32.77 1.05 6.91
CA ALA A 92 -34.03 0.36 7.17
C ALA A 92 -34.11 -0.19 8.60
N VAL A 93 -33.05 -0.79 9.13
CA VAL A 93 -33.02 -1.36 10.49
C VAL A 93 -33.14 -0.27 11.55
N VAL A 94 -32.42 0.85 11.37
CA VAL A 94 -32.46 1.99 12.29
C VAL A 94 -33.86 2.61 12.31
N THR A 95 -34.43 2.81 11.13
CA THR A 95 -35.74 3.44 10.97
C THR A 95 -36.87 2.55 11.47
N THR A 96 -36.86 1.25 11.14
CA THR A 96 -37.85 0.28 11.62
C THR A 96 -37.80 0.12 13.14
N GLY A 97 -36.61 0.17 13.75
CA GLY A 97 -36.47 0.12 15.21
C GLY A 97 -37.11 1.33 15.91
N VAL A 98 -36.78 2.54 15.46
CA VAL A 98 -37.33 3.79 16.03
C VAL A 98 -38.85 3.89 15.83
N VAL A 99 -39.34 3.54 14.64
CA VAL A 99 -40.77 3.55 14.32
C VAL A 99 -41.55 2.53 15.15
N SER A 100 -40.97 1.34 15.37
CA SER A 100 -41.62 0.30 16.18
C SER A 100 -41.73 0.72 17.65
N ILE A 101 -40.73 1.43 18.19
CA ILE A 101 -40.76 1.98 19.55
C ILE A 101 -41.80 3.10 19.68
N LEU A 102 -41.88 4.02 18.71
CA LEU A 102 -42.88 5.09 18.67
C LEU A 102 -44.31 4.56 18.44
N GLY A 103 -44.47 3.52 17.61
CA GLY A 103 -45.74 2.86 17.36
C GLY A 103 -46.30 2.17 18.61
N MET A 104 -45.45 1.52 19.40
CA MET A 104 -45.84 0.95 20.69
C MET A 104 -46.27 2.02 21.69
N PHE A 105 -45.57 3.17 21.73
CA PHE A 105 -45.93 4.29 22.58
C PHE A 105 -47.31 4.89 22.24
N LEU A 106 -47.63 5.01 20.95
CA LEU A 106 -48.90 5.57 20.48
C LEU A 106 -50.09 4.60 20.64
N LEU A 107 -49.86 3.28 20.51
CA LEU A 107 -50.89 2.26 20.69
C LEU A 107 -51.37 2.11 22.14
N ASP A 108 -50.54 2.48 23.11
CA ASP A 108 -50.84 2.41 24.55
C ASP A 108 -51.47 3.71 25.10
N LEU A 109 -51.23 4.86 24.46
CA LEU A 109 -51.83 6.14 24.81
C LEU A 109 -53.31 6.28 24.40
N MET A 110 -53.87 5.34 23.61
CA MET A 110 -55.19 5.50 22.99
C MET A 110 -56.12 4.30 23.24
N GLY A 111 -57.30 4.57 23.79
CA GLY A 111 -58.34 3.55 24.00
C GLY A 111 -58.80 2.85 22.71
N ASN A 112 -59.31 1.62 22.88
CA ASN A 112 -59.56 0.59 21.84
C ASN A 112 -60.27 1.05 20.55
N ARG A 113 -60.98 2.18 20.52
CA ARG A 113 -61.78 2.64 19.37
C ARG A 113 -61.00 3.43 18.30
N ARG A 114 -59.72 3.78 18.49
CA ARG A 114 -58.96 4.63 17.54
C ARG A 114 -57.71 4.00 16.90
N ARG A 115 -57.50 2.69 17.09
CA ARG A 115 -56.29 1.97 16.64
C ARG A 115 -56.07 1.99 15.11
N GLY A 116 -57.12 1.99 14.30
CA GLY A 116 -57.01 2.03 12.83
C GLY A 116 -56.47 3.37 12.28
N ALA A 117 -56.88 4.50 12.88
CA ALA A 117 -56.41 5.82 12.48
C ALA A 117 -54.97 6.10 12.95
N ALA A 118 -54.58 5.58 14.12
CA ALA A 118 -53.21 5.70 14.63
C ALA A 118 -52.20 4.93 13.76
N LEU A 119 -52.56 3.73 13.30
CA LEU A 119 -51.72 2.97 12.37
C LEU A 119 -51.52 3.73 11.05
N PHE A 120 -52.56 4.39 10.54
CA PHE A 120 -52.48 5.22 9.35
C PHE A 120 -51.54 6.43 9.54
N VAL A 121 -51.63 7.14 10.67
CA VAL A 121 -50.78 8.31 10.96
C VAL A 121 -49.31 7.91 11.13
N VAL A 122 -49.02 6.79 11.81
CA VAL A 122 -47.65 6.29 11.93
C VAL A 122 -47.11 5.91 10.55
N THR A 123 -47.86 5.14 9.77
CA THR A 123 -47.45 4.71 8.42
C THR A 123 -47.25 5.91 7.50
N ALA A 124 -48.12 6.91 7.56
CA ALA A 124 -48.02 8.15 6.79
C ALA A 124 -46.84 9.03 7.25
N SER A 125 -46.51 9.03 8.55
CA SER A 125 -45.36 9.78 9.08
C SER A 125 -44.03 9.12 8.70
N VAL A 126 -43.97 7.78 8.69
CA VAL A 126 -42.83 7.03 8.16
C VAL A 126 -42.68 7.26 6.66
N ALA A 127 -43.78 7.21 5.90
CA ALA A 127 -43.76 7.51 4.48
C ALA A 127 -43.35 8.95 4.20
N ALA A 128 -43.79 9.92 5.01
CA ALA A 128 -43.40 11.33 4.90
C ALA A 128 -41.93 11.55 5.28
N LEU A 129 -41.40 10.89 6.32
CA LEU A 129 -39.98 10.95 6.70
C LEU A 129 -39.07 10.32 5.64
N LEU A 130 -39.52 9.21 5.02
CA LEU A 130 -38.86 8.60 3.87
C LEU A 130 -38.93 9.51 2.62
N ALA A 131 -40.05 10.22 2.42
CA ALA A 131 -40.25 11.13 1.29
C ALA A 131 -39.55 12.49 1.44
N LEU A 132 -39.36 12.98 2.67
CA LEU A 132 -38.71 14.28 2.97
C LEU A 132 -37.18 14.23 2.98
N GLY A 133 -36.57 13.06 2.72
CA GLY A 133 -35.18 13.01 2.29
C GLY A 133 -34.11 13.24 3.38
N PHE A 134 -34.38 12.88 4.63
CA PHE A 134 -33.36 12.87 5.71
C PHE A 134 -32.12 11.98 5.39
N GLY A 135 -32.18 11.15 4.34
CA GLY A 135 -31.02 10.44 3.81
C GLY A 135 -29.92 11.39 3.27
N LYS A 136 -30.30 12.55 2.73
CA LYS A 136 -29.33 13.53 2.19
C LYS A 136 -28.51 14.21 3.28
N ASP A 137 -29.08 14.47 4.45
CA ASP A 137 -28.38 15.14 5.55
C ASP A 137 -27.44 14.19 6.32
N ILE A 138 -27.77 12.89 6.35
CA ILE A 138 -26.88 11.85 6.88
C ILE A 138 -25.76 11.53 5.87
N GLU A 139 -26.04 11.46 4.56
CA GLU A 139 -25.01 11.40 3.52
C GLU A 139 -24.10 12.63 3.57
N LEU A 140 -24.65 13.84 3.78
CA LEU A 140 -23.88 15.07 3.92
C LEU A 140 -22.98 15.03 5.17
N LEU A 141 -23.48 14.57 6.32
CA LEU A 141 -22.69 14.40 7.54
C LEU A 141 -21.66 13.27 7.43
N HIS A 142 -21.97 12.20 6.69
CA HIS A 142 -21.05 11.10 6.37
C HIS A 142 -19.95 11.55 5.40
N ASP A 143 -20.30 12.30 4.36
CA ASP A 143 -19.37 12.96 3.43
C ASP A 143 -18.48 13.97 4.16
N LEU A 144 -19.05 14.76 5.08
CA LEU A 144 -18.28 15.69 5.91
C LEU A 144 -17.32 14.96 6.87
N ALA A 145 -17.72 13.80 7.41
CA ALA A 145 -16.87 12.98 8.26
C ALA A 145 -15.79 12.21 7.48
N LEU A 146 -16.08 11.77 6.25
CA LEU A 146 -15.15 11.05 5.37
C LEU A 146 -14.19 11.97 4.60
N LYS A 147 -14.55 13.24 4.39
CA LYS A 147 -13.68 14.27 3.81
C LYS A 147 -12.50 14.64 4.70
N LYS A 148 -12.56 14.35 6.00
CA LYS A 148 -11.42 14.60 6.87
C LYS A 148 -10.39 13.50 6.66
N GLN A 149 -9.32 13.84 5.95
CA GLN A 149 -8.12 13.00 5.85
C GLN A 149 -7.76 12.50 7.25
N ILE A 150 -7.78 11.18 7.44
CA ILE A 150 -7.37 10.57 8.70
C ILE A 150 -5.88 10.34 8.59
N VAL A 151 -5.14 10.98 9.50
CA VAL A 151 -3.71 10.76 9.66
C VAL A 151 -3.50 9.85 10.86
N ASP A 152 -3.08 8.62 10.60
CA ASP A 152 -2.60 7.72 11.64
C ASP A 152 -1.08 7.78 11.66
N ARG A 153 -0.53 8.23 12.79
CA ARG A 153 0.92 8.36 12.98
C ARG A 153 1.41 7.30 13.93
N ARG A 154 2.46 6.58 13.50
CA ARG A 154 3.15 5.63 14.38
C ARG A 154 4.65 5.65 14.14
N ASN A 155 5.41 5.40 15.19
CA ASN A 155 6.85 5.19 15.09
C ASN A 155 7.16 3.70 15.08
N ILE A 156 8.04 3.28 14.18
CA ILE A 156 8.61 1.93 14.15
C ILE A 156 10.12 2.02 14.30
N SER A 157 10.72 0.98 14.86
CA SER A 157 12.18 0.84 14.89
C SER A 157 12.62 -0.06 13.75
N THR A 158 13.68 0.36 13.08
CA THR A 158 14.46 -0.40 12.11
C THR A 158 15.86 -0.60 12.69
N ALA A 159 16.70 -1.38 12.03
CA ALA A 159 18.07 -1.65 12.45
C ALA A 159 18.93 -0.39 12.55
N LEU A 160 18.64 0.66 11.75
CA LEU A 160 19.47 1.87 11.66
C LEU A 160 18.73 3.16 11.99
N TYR A 161 17.39 3.13 12.02
CA TYR A 161 16.56 4.31 12.28
C TYR A 161 15.33 3.99 13.12
N ARG A 162 14.89 4.97 13.89
CA ARG A 162 13.48 5.07 14.24
C ARG A 162 12.77 5.84 13.12
N VAL A 163 11.69 5.29 12.59
CA VAL A 163 10.95 5.85 11.45
C VAL A 163 9.54 6.24 11.88
N THR A 164 9.13 7.46 11.60
CA THR A 164 7.74 7.92 11.66
C THR A 164 7.04 7.52 10.36
N LEU A 165 5.93 6.80 10.51
CA LEU A 165 4.96 6.53 9.46
C LEU A 165 3.78 7.47 9.63
N SER A 166 3.49 8.29 8.61
CA SER A 166 2.28 9.10 8.53
C SER A 166 1.37 8.53 7.46
N GLN A 167 0.30 7.86 7.88
CA GLN A 167 -0.65 7.22 6.99
C GLN A 167 -1.84 8.14 6.72
N PHE A 168 -1.97 8.57 5.47
CA PHE A 168 -3.04 9.39 4.96
C PHE A 168 -4.11 8.50 4.32
N ARG A 169 -5.34 8.50 4.86
CA ARG A 169 -6.47 7.73 4.30
C ARG A 169 -7.49 8.63 3.62
N ASN A 170 -8.27 8.04 2.71
CA ASN A 170 -9.29 8.71 1.91
C ASN A 170 -8.70 9.84 1.04
N VAL A 171 -7.48 9.62 0.55
CA VAL A 171 -6.72 10.55 -0.30
C VAL A 171 -7.46 10.85 -1.60
N VAL A 172 -8.12 9.83 -2.15
CA VAL A 172 -9.00 9.97 -3.32
C VAL A 172 -10.44 9.80 -2.84
N THR A 173 -11.28 10.81 -3.08
CA THR A 173 -12.71 10.73 -2.82
C THR A 173 -13.37 9.86 -3.90
N THR A 174 -13.44 8.55 -3.68
CA THR A 174 -14.25 7.62 -4.48
C THR A 174 -15.74 7.64 -4.09
N LEU A 175 -16.19 8.63 -3.32
CA LEU A 175 -17.59 8.78 -2.93
C LEU A 175 -18.44 9.40 -4.04
N LYS A 176 -18.44 8.80 -5.22
CA LYS A 176 -19.66 8.74 -6.04
C LYS A 176 -20.25 7.35 -5.90
N PHE A 177 -20.64 6.97 -4.68
CA PHE A 177 -21.51 5.81 -4.42
C PHE A 177 -22.96 6.02 -4.90
N SER A 178 -23.17 6.83 -5.93
CA SER A 178 -24.48 7.08 -6.50
C SER A 178 -24.39 7.05 -8.01
N THR A 179 -24.82 5.94 -8.60
CA THR A 179 -25.46 6.00 -9.90
C THR A 179 -26.91 5.60 -9.73
N ARG A 180 -27.78 6.43 -10.30
CA ARG A 180 -29.19 6.19 -10.62
C ARG A 180 -29.41 4.97 -11.54
N ALA A 181 -28.41 4.08 -11.66
CA ALA A 181 -28.28 3.01 -12.64
C ALA A 181 -27.57 1.73 -12.12
N GLY A 182 -27.28 1.61 -10.81
CA GLY A 182 -26.87 0.32 -10.22
C GLY A 182 -25.48 -0.21 -10.63
N VAL A 183 -24.59 0.62 -11.18
CA VAL A 183 -23.19 0.24 -11.39
C VAL A 183 -22.38 0.81 -10.22
N GLU A 184 -21.94 -0.07 -9.33
CA GLU A 184 -20.89 0.23 -8.35
C GLU A 184 -19.60 0.54 -9.12
N GLU A 185 -18.98 1.70 -8.88
CA GLU A 185 -17.67 2.02 -9.46
C GLU A 185 -16.64 1.12 -8.76
N GLU A 186 -16.39 -0.05 -9.34
CA GLU A 186 -15.52 -1.06 -8.75
C GLU A 186 -14.08 -0.53 -8.64
N MET A 187 -13.55 -0.50 -7.41
CA MET A 187 -12.19 -0.06 -7.12
C MET A 187 -11.16 -0.75 -8.03
N ARG A 188 -10.47 0.03 -8.87
CA ARG A 188 -9.37 -0.47 -9.71
C ARG A 188 -8.06 -0.48 -8.94
N ARG A 189 -7.33 -1.60 -9.02
CA ARG A 189 -5.98 -1.75 -8.48
C ARG A 189 -4.97 -1.04 -9.38
N GLY A 190 -3.74 -0.90 -8.92
CA GLY A 190 -2.68 -0.21 -9.67
C GLY A 190 -2.65 1.29 -9.41
N GLY A 191 -2.24 2.04 -10.42
CA GLY A 191 -1.80 3.42 -10.24
C GLY A 191 -0.38 3.51 -9.68
N ALA A 192 0.17 4.71 -9.74
CA ALA A 192 1.56 4.99 -9.41
C ALA A 192 1.74 6.46 -8.97
N LEU A 193 2.89 6.73 -8.37
CA LEU A 193 3.36 8.02 -7.92
C LEU A 193 4.49 8.51 -8.83
N ALA A 194 4.56 9.82 -9.05
CA ALA A 194 5.70 10.45 -9.71
C ALA A 194 5.96 11.84 -9.12
N THR A 195 7.14 12.39 -9.36
CA THR A 195 7.41 13.82 -9.09
C THR A 195 6.67 14.69 -10.11
N PHE A 196 6.38 15.95 -9.79
CA PHE A 196 5.66 16.89 -10.66
C PHE A 196 6.07 18.33 -10.35
N GLY A 197 7.21 18.74 -10.89
CA GLY A 197 7.90 19.96 -10.44
C GLY A 197 8.30 19.81 -8.99
N GLU A 198 7.94 20.78 -8.14
CA GLU A 198 8.12 20.74 -6.68
C GLU A 198 7.05 19.94 -5.92
N ARG A 199 6.10 19.32 -6.65
CA ARG A 199 4.96 18.59 -6.12
C ARG A 199 5.02 17.12 -6.54
N TYR A 200 3.96 16.39 -6.23
CA TYR A 200 3.82 14.99 -6.59
C TYR A 200 2.58 14.75 -7.43
N LEU A 201 2.64 13.75 -8.30
CA LEU A 201 1.54 13.23 -9.10
C LEU A 201 1.14 11.86 -8.54
N LEU A 202 -0.16 11.64 -8.37
CA LEU A 202 -0.77 10.33 -8.14
C LEU A 202 -1.67 10.01 -9.33
N ALA A 203 -1.43 8.89 -10.00
CA ALA A 203 -2.39 8.30 -10.92
C ALA A 203 -3.08 7.11 -10.27
N THR A 204 -4.40 7.00 -10.40
CA THR A 204 -5.17 5.84 -9.93
C THR A 204 -5.31 4.79 -11.03
N GLY A 205 -5.62 3.54 -10.65
CA GLY A 205 -5.76 2.43 -11.59
C GLY A 205 -6.84 2.64 -12.67
N ASP A 206 -7.82 3.51 -12.43
CA ASP A 206 -8.87 3.88 -13.39
C ASP A 206 -8.55 5.12 -14.24
N GLY A 207 -7.35 5.70 -14.10
CA GLY A 207 -6.85 6.77 -14.96
C GLY A 207 -7.12 8.20 -14.49
N ARG A 208 -7.68 8.40 -13.28
CA ARG A 208 -7.70 9.74 -12.66
C ARG A 208 -6.28 10.12 -12.22
N MET A 209 -5.97 11.40 -12.29
CA MET A 209 -4.69 11.94 -11.86
C MET A 209 -4.90 13.06 -10.85
N TYR A 210 -4.04 13.12 -9.85
CA TYR A 210 -4.08 14.12 -8.78
C TYR A 210 -2.68 14.70 -8.61
N VAL A 211 -2.58 16.02 -8.57
CA VAL A 211 -1.37 16.69 -8.09
C VAL A 211 -1.54 16.97 -6.62
N PHE A 212 -0.51 16.71 -5.83
CA PHE A 212 -0.55 16.97 -4.41
C PHE A 212 0.75 17.51 -3.84
N ASP A 213 0.61 18.28 -2.78
CA ASP A 213 1.68 18.72 -1.91
C ASP A 213 1.48 18.11 -0.52
N TRP A 214 2.56 17.94 0.22
CA TRP A 214 2.53 17.43 1.58
C TRP A 214 3.00 18.48 2.57
N ASN A 215 2.05 19.04 3.31
CA ASN A 215 2.36 19.95 4.40
C ASN A 215 2.72 19.15 5.66
N ARG A 216 4.01 19.12 6.00
CA ARG A 216 4.54 18.44 7.19
C ARG A 216 4.09 19.05 8.52
N GLN A 217 3.79 20.35 8.55
CA GLN A 217 3.38 21.04 9.78
C GLN A 217 1.94 20.75 10.14
N SER A 218 1.04 20.79 9.16
CA SER A 218 -0.37 20.47 9.35
C SER A 218 -0.68 18.97 9.21
N GLU A 219 0.30 18.18 8.76
CA GLU A 219 0.15 16.78 8.39
C GLU A 219 -1.04 16.59 7.43
N GLN A 220 -1.11 17.39 6.37
CA GLN A 220 -2.17 17.28 5.36
C GLN A 220 -1.57 17.12 3.98
N LEU A 221 -2.27 16.34 3.15
CA LEU A 221 -2.01 16.33 1.70
C LEU A 221 -3.01 17.29 1.05
N ASP A 222 -2.51 18.26 0.31
CA ASP A 222 -3.33 19.16 -0.51
C ASP A 222 -3.48 18.53 -1.90
N LEU A 223 -4.56 17.79 -2.13
CA LEU A 223 -4.81 17.08 -3.39
C LEU A 223 -5.76 17.85 -4.32
N ARG A 224 -5.37 17.93 -5.59
CA ARG A 224 -6.18 18.47 -6.67
C ARG A 224 -6.24 17.50 -7.84
N GLU A 225 -7.45 17.07 -8.21
CA GLU A 225 -7.65 16.28 -9.44
C GLU A 225 -7.28 17.10 -10.67
N LEU A 226 -6.52 16.49 -11.59
CA LEU A 226 -6.26 17.04 -12.91
C LEU A 226 -7.45 16.75 -13.82
N GLY A 227 -7.85 17.75 -14.62
CA GLY A 227 -8.89 17.56 -15.65
C GLY A 227 -8.49 16.65 -16.82
N LEU A 228 -7.22 16.21 -16.84
CA LEU A 228 -6.68 15.25 -17.79
C LEU A 228 -6.75 13.84 -17.20
N ARG A 229 -7.33 12.89 -17.93
CA ARG A 229 -7.34 11.47 -17.58
C ARG A 229 -6.44 10.67 -18.51
N ILE A 230 -5.82 9.62 -17.97
CA ILE A 230 -5.11 8.61 -18.77
C ILE A 230 -6.17 7.89 -19.62
N PRO A 231 -5.95 7.67 -20.94
CA PRO A 231 -7.00 7.21 -21.85
C PRO A 231 -7.17 5.68 -21.80
N ILE A 232 -7.35 5.15 -20.59
CA ILE A 232 -7.74 3.76 -20.34
C ILE A 232 -9.25 3.58 -20.58
N ASN A 233 -9.63 2.66 -21.47
CA ASN A 233 -11.02 2.46 -21.90
C ASN A 233 -11.78 1.44 -21.03
N ASN A 234 -11.85 1.72 -19.72
CA ASN A 234 -12.49 0.83 -18.73
C ASN A 234 -13.92 0.44 -19.07
N GLU A 235 -14.72 1.37 -19.60
CA GLU A 235 -16.13 1.13 -19.94
C GLU A 235 -16.30 0.09 -21.05
N GLU A 236 -15.44 0.13 -22.07
CA GLU A 236 -15.46 -0.85 -23.16
C GLU A 236 -15.06 -2.23 -22.66
N PHE A 237 -14.05 -2.32 -21.80
CA PHE A 237 -13.65 -3.58 -21.17
C PHE A 237 -14.75 -4.15 -20.26
N ILE A 238 -15.41 -3.31 -19.47
CA ILE A 238 -16.55 -3.73 -18.63
C ILE A 238 -17.67 -4.28 -19.51
N ALA A 239 -18.02 -3.58 -20.60
CA ALA A 239 -19.09 -3.98 -21.50
C ALA A 239 -18.80 -5.29 -22.23
N ALA A 240 -17.52 -5.59 -22.50
CA ALA A 240 -17.11 -6.81 -23.21
C ALA A 240 -16.87 -8.02 -22.30
N THR A 241 -16.88 -7.84 -20.99
CA THR A 241 -16.58 -8.91 -20.01
C THR A 241 -17.78 -9.22 -19.14
N ASP A 242 -17.80 -10.41 -18.54
CA ASP A 242 -18.78 -10.81 -17.54
C ASP A 242 -18.18 -10.81 -16.13
N ALA A 243 -18.97 -11.26 -15.15
CA ALA A 243 -18.57 -11.28 -13.74
C ALA A 243 -17.42 -12.25 -13.42
N ASP A 244 -17.07 -13.18 -14.32
CA ASP A 244 -15.98 -14.14 -14.10
C ASP A 244 -14.60 -13.51 -14.37
N VAL A 245 -14.56 -12.31 -14.94
CA VAL A 245 -13.33 -11.56 -15.20
C VAL A 245 -13.05 -10.62 -14.02
N ASP A 246 -11.86 -10.72 -13.41
CA ASP A 246 -11.43 -9.77 -12.37
C ASP A 246 -11.08 -8.41 -13.00
N ARG A 247 -12.10 -7.58 -13.18
CA ARG A 247 -12.00 -6.26 -13.80
C ARG A 247 -11.07 -5.32 -13.06
N ARG A 248 -10.89 -5.48 -11.75
CA ARG A 248 -10.02 -4.62 -10.92
C ARG A 248 -8.56 -4.60 -11.37
N THR A 249 -8.17 -5.58 -12.19
CA THR A 249 -6.82 -5.78 -12.71
C THR A 249 -6.59 -5.17 -14.10
N PHE A 250 -7.65 -4.73 -14.77
CA PHE A 250 -7.55 -3.89 -15.97
C PHE A 250 -7.35 -2.45 -15.50
N ARG A 251 -6.12 -1.96 -15.67
CA ARG A 251 -5.60 -0.83 -14.89
C ARG A 251 -4.51 -0.03 -15.60
N VAL A 252 -4.31 1.19 -15.12
CA VAL A 252 -3.05 1.92 -15.20
C VAL A 252 -2.01 1.21 -14.34
N ALA A 253 -0.89 0.87 -14.94
CA ALA A 253 0.20 0.15 -14.29
C ALA A 253 1.22 1.12 -13.68
N ASP A 254 1.60 2.17 -14.42
CA ASP A 254 2.64 3.10 -13.99
C ASP A 254 2.45 4.51 -14.59
N VAL A 255 3.02 5.51 -13.92
CA VAL A 255 3.20 6.86 -14.43
C VAL A 255 4.62 7.35 -14.17
N LEU A 256 5.17 8.06 -15.13
CA LEU A 256 6.50 8.64 -15.04
C LEU A 256 6.45 10.06 -15.58
N THR A 257 7.23 10.96 -15.00
CA THR A 257 7.24 12.36 -15.40
C THR A 257 8.63 12.80 -15.81
N ARG A 258 8.68 13.84 -16.66
CA ARG A 258 9.92 14.51 -17.02
C ARG A 258 9.68 16.00 -17.20
N GLU A 259 10.51 16.81 -16.58
CA GLU A 259 10.55 18.24 -16.83
C GLU A 259 11.65 18.58 -17.84
N THR A 260 11.33 19.36 -18.87
CA THR A 260 12.30 19.81 -19.87
C THR A 260 11.93 21.21 -20.35
N ALA A 261 12.83 22.17 -20.18
CA ALA A 261 12.64 23.56 -20.63
C ALA A 261 11.30 24.20 -20.17
N GLY A 262 10.90 23.96 -18.91
CA GLY A 262 9.66 24.49 -18.33
C GLY A 262 8.37 23.80 -18.78
N LYS A 263 8.50 22.72 -19.56
CA LYS A 263 7.40 21.80 -19.86
C LYS A 263 7.50 20.56 -19.01
N MET A 264 6.35 20.05 -18.62
CA MET A 264 6.19 18.77 -17.97
C MET A 264 5.62 17.77 -18.97
N ARG A 265 6.22 16.59 -19.04
CA ARG A 265 5.70 15.46 -19.80
C ARG A 265 5.32 14.36 -18.81
N ILE A 266 4.13 13.80 -18.98
CA ILE A 266 3.62 12.65 -18.22
C ILE A 266 3.57 11.47 -19.18
N TYR A 267 4.24 10.38 -18.84
CA TYR A 267 4.11 9.08 -19.46
C TYR A 267 3.17 8.22 -18.62
N ALA A 268 2.37 7.38 -19.26
CA ALA A 268 1.53 6.40 -18.59
C ALA A 268 1.56 5.06 -19.31
N SER A 269 1.64 3.97 -18.55
CA SER A 269 1.46 2.62 -19.05
C SER A 269 0.14 2.04 -18.53
N TYR A 270 -0.66 1.45 -19.41
CA TYR A 270 -2.01 1.03 -19.06
C TYR A 270 -2.57 -0.01 -20.03
N HIS A 271 -3.61 -0.71 -19.60
CA HIS A 271 -4.31 -1.65 -20.45
C HIS A 271 -5.25 -0.93 -21.43
N VAL A 272 -5.38 -1.49 -22.64
CA VAL A 272 -6.38 -1.07 -23.63
C VAL A 272 -7.17 -2.30 -24.08
N TRP A 273 -8.48 -2.16 -24.19
CA TRP A 273 -9.37 -3.17 -24.76
C TRP A 273 -9.67 -2.85 -26.22
N ASN A 274 -9.51 -3.81 -27.11
CA ASN A 274 -9.89 -3.67 -28.50
C ASN A 274 -11.22 -4.37 -28.75
N THR A 275 -12.30 -3.58 -28.85
CA THR A 275 -13.66 -4.11 -29.05
C THR A 275 -13.82 -4.89 -30.35
N GLY A 276 -13.19 -4.44 -31.45
CA GLY A 276 -13.28 -5.12 -32.74
C GLY A 276 -12.58 -6.48 -32.76
N ALA A 277 -11.41 -6.57 -32.11
CA ALA A 277 -10.59 -7.77 -32.05
C ALA A 277 -10.84 -8.65 -30.81
N GLN A 278 -11.65 -8.18 -29.85
CA GLN A 278 -12.01 -8.88 -28.60
C GLN A 278 -10.77 -9.32 -27.80
N CYS A 279 -9.83 -8.41 -27.63
CA CYS A 279 -8.54 -8.67 -27.02
C CYS A 279 -8.01 -7.44 -26.27
N SER A 280 -6.99 -7.61 -25.44
CA SER A 280 -6.34 -6.53 -24.70
C SER A 280 -4.87 -6.40 -25.03
N THR A 281 -4.35 -5.18 -24.93
CA THR A 281 -2.94 -4.81 -25.02
C THR A 281 -2.51 -4.01 -23.79
N MET A 282 -1.19 -3.92 -23.58
CA MET A 282 -0.58 -2.88 -22.77
C MET A 282 -0.08 -1.78 -23.70
N ARG A 283 -0.36 -0.52 -23.36
CA ARG A 283 0.01 0.66 -24.13
C ARG A 283 0.84 1.59 -23.27
N VAL A 284 1.77 2.30 -23.90
CA VAL A 284 2.44 3.47 -23.32
C VAL A 284 2.12 4.69 -24.15
N SER A 285 1.73 5.76 -23.48
CA SER A 285 1.44 7.05 -24.10
C SER A 285 2.00 8.19 -23.27
N TRP A 286 2.14 9.36 -23.87
CA TRP A 286 2.56 10.56 -23.15
C TRP A 286 1.70 11.79 -23.49
N ALA A 287 1.65 12.72 -22.54
CA ALA A 287 1.03 14.03 -22.67
C ALA A 287 2.03 15.11 -22.19
N GLU A 288 2.16 16.23 -22.90
CA GLU A 288 3.10 17.31 -22.55
C GLU A 288 2.42 18.66 -22.53
N SER A 289 2.75 19.46 -21.51
CA SER A 289 2.28 20.84 -21.38
C SER A 289 3.12 21.60 -20.35
N THR A 290 2.79 22.85 -20.06
CA THR A 290 3.34 23.53 -18.88
C THR A 290 2.63 23.02 -17.61
N ILE A 291 3.33 23.04 -16.47
CA ILE A 291 2.79 22.63 -15.16
C ILE A 291 1.46 23.36 -14.85
N GLY A 292 1.40 24.67 -15.10
CA GLY A 292 0.20 25.48 -14.88
C GLY A 292 -0.99 25.00 -15.72
N HIS A 293 -0.76 24.74 -17.00
CA HIS A 293 -1.81 24.32 -17.94
C HIS A 293 -2.39 22.95 -17.55
N PHE A 294 -1.60 21.98 -17.08
CA PHE A 294 -2.14 20.69 -16.59
C PHE A 294 -3.17 20.85 -15.48
N THR A 295 -3.04 21.87 -14.64
CA THR A 295 -3.94 22.07 -13.49
C THR A 295 -5.26 22.73 -13.87
N GLU A 296 -5.44 23.20 -15.10
CA GLU A 296 -6.69 23.79 -15.56
C GLU A 296 -7.84 22.76 -15.61
N PRO A 297 -9.10 23.16 -15.39
CA PRO A 297 -10.24 22.23 -15.32
C PRO A 297 -10.43 21.35 -16.55
N HIS A 298 -9.99 21.79 -17.73
CA HIS A 298 -10.02 21.05 -18.98
C HIS A 298 -8.86 21.50 -19.86
N PRO A 299 -7.66 20.93 -19.67
CA PRO A 299 -6.45 21.53 -20.24
C PRO A 299 -6.31 21.31 -21.75
N GLY A 300 -7.24 20.60 -22.41
CA GLY A 300 -7.17 20.34 -23.85
C GLY A 300 -5.89 19.63 -24.31
N ILE A 301 -5.20 18.96 -23.38
CA ILE A 301 -3.94 18.26 -23.64
C ILE A 301 -4.27 16.90 -24.26
N GLU A 302 -3.60 16.57 -25.36
CA GLU A 302 -3.75 15.29 -26.04
C GLU A 302 -2.71 14.28 -25.55
N TRP A 303 -3.08 12.99 -25.65
CA TRP A 303 -2.18 11.87 -25.42
C TRP A 303 -1.64 11.35 -26.75
N HIS A 304 -0.36 10.99 -26.77
CA HIS A 304 0.34 10.43 -27.92
C HIS A 304 0.86 9.03 -27.59
N ASP A 305 0.43 8.05 -28.37
CA ASP A 305 0.80 6.64 -28.18
C ASP A 305 2.21 6.37 -28.72
N ILE A 306 3.04 5.70 -27.93
CA ILE A 306 4.44 5.39 -28.28
C ILE A 306 4.80 3.91 -28.26
N PHE A 307 3.96 3.08 -27.66
CA PHE A 307 4.16 1.64 -27.64
C PHE A 307 2.83 0.93 -27.42
N GLU A 308 2.65 -0.20 -28.09
CA GLU A 308 1.54 -1.11 -27.82
C GLU A 308 2.00 -2.56 -28.00
N THR A 309 1.62 -3.43 -27.06
CA THR A 309 2.07 -4.82 -27.09
C THR A 309 1.50 -5.59 -28.27
N THR A 310 2.32 -6.51 -28.81
CA THR A 310 1.91 -7.41 -29.88
C THR A 310 2.24 -8.87 -29.53
N PRO A 311 1.37 -9.84 -29.87
CA PRO A 311 0.02 -9.65 -30.42
C PRO A 311 -0.97 -9.11 -29.37
N CYS A 312 -2.16 -8.69 -29.81
CA CYS A 312 -3.26 -8.41 -28.89
C CYS A 312 -3.76 -9.71 -28.25
N LEU A 313 -3.87 -9.77 -26.91
CA LEU A 313 -4.17 -11.01 -26.20
C LEU A 313 -5.68 -11.22 -26.04
N PRO A 314 -6.24 -12.35 -26.50
CA PRO A 314 -7.65 -12.64 -26.30
C PRO A 314 -7.94 -12.99 -24.84
N LEU A 315 -9.22 -12.91 -24.45
CA LEU A 315 -9.67 -13.56 -23.22
C LEU A 315 -9.46 -15.07 -23.33
N LYS A 316 -8.83 -15.66 -22.32
CA LYS A 316 -8.58 -17.10 -22.27
C LYS A 316 -9.86 -17.87 -21.95
N THR A 317 -9.96 -19.08 -22.50
CA THR A 317 -11.08 -20.00 -22.25
C THR A 317 -10.79 -20.99 -21.11
N ARG A 318 -9.55 -21.03 -20.62
CA ARG A 318 -9.08 -21.85 -19.49
C ARG A 318 -8.18 -21.02 -18.58
N ALA A 319 -8.05 -21.44 -17.32
CA ALA A 319 -7.36 -20.68 -16.27
C ALA A 319 -7.98 -19.28 -16.06
N THR A 320 -7.19 -18.29 -15.61
CA THR A 320 -7.69 -16.92 -15.41
C THR A 320 -8.02 -16.29 -16.76
N ARG A 321 -9.30 -15.92 -16.99
CA ARG A 321 -9.77 -15.39 -18.29
C ARG A 321 -9.01 -14.16 -18.76
N PHE A 322 -8.64 -13.28 -17.84
CA PHE A 322 -7.83 -12.08 -18.08
C PHE A 322 -6.65 -12.05 -17.11
N GLY A 323 -5.42 -12.13 -17.64
CA GLY A 323 -4.19 -12.19 -16.86
C GLY A 323 -3.70 -10.84 -16.31
N GLY A 324 -4.60 -9.90 -15.95
CA GLY A 324 -4.23 -8.53 -15.57
C GLY A 324 -3.40 -8.38 -14.29
N LEU A 325 -3.25 -9.45 -13.49
CA LEU A 325 -2.33 -9.49 -12.35
C LEU A 325 -0.87 -9.71 -12.76
N GLN A 326 -0.62 -10.13 -14.00
CA GLN A 326 0.72 -10.43 -14.53
C GLN A 326 1.05 -9.53 -15.73
N ASN A 327 0.84 -8.22 -15.57
CA ASN A 327 0.94 -7.26 -16.66
C ASN A 327 2.29 -6.53 -16.73
N GLY A 328 3.06 -6.49 -15.63
CA GLY A 328 4.20 -5.58 -15.49
C GLY A 328 3.78 -4.13 -15.72
N GLY A 329 4.47 -3.42 -16.61
CA GLY A 329 4.15 -2.06 -17.05
C GLY A 329 5.01 -0.98 -16.42
N ARG A 330 6.01 -1.33 -15.62
CA ARG A 330 6.90 -0.35 -14.99
C ARG A 330 7.75 0.35 -16.03
N MET A 331 7.93 1.66 -15.87
CA MET A 331 8.76 2.50 -16.73
C MET A 331 9.92 3.13 -15.96
N ALA A 332 11.04 3.34 -16.64
CA ALA A 332 12.15 4.13 -16.12
C ALA A 332 12.84 4.88 -17.27
N LEU A 333 13.19 6.15 -17.10
CA LEU A 333 13.97 6.89 -18.10
C LEU A 333 15.45 6.52 -17.95
N LEU A 334 16.01 5.93 -19.00
CA LEU A 334 17.45 5.66 -19.07
C LEU A 334 18.23 6.92 -19.42
N ASP A 335 17.66 7.74 -20.30
CA ASP A 335 18.19 9.04 -20.73
C ASP A 335 17.06 9.89 -21.35
N ASP A 336 17.41 11.03 -21.93
CA ASP A 336 16.46 11.97 -22.54
C ASP A 336 15.68 11.39 -23.74
N ASP A 337 16.14 10.30 -24.35
CA ASP A 337 15.53 9.72 -25.55
C ASP A 337 15.16 8.24 -25.39
N THR A 338 15.45 7.63 -24.23
CA THR A 338 15.27 6.21 -24.02
C THR A 338 14.47 5.93 -22.74
N LEU A 339 13.31 5.30 -22.91
CA LEU A 339 12.47 4.81 -21.82
C LEU A 339 12.57 3.28 -21.75
N LEU A 340 12.80 2.72 -20.57
CA LEU A 340 12.65 1.29 -20.33
C LEU A 340 11.22 0.97 -19.97
N LEU A 341 10.72 -0.19 -20.42
CA LEU A 341 9.38 -0.69 -20.14
C LEU A 341 9.42 -2.17 -19.81
N THR A 342 8.80 -2.56 -18.70
CA THR A 342 8.57 -3.96 -18.35
C THR A 342 7.20 -4.42 -18.86
N ILE A 343 7.10 -5.66 -19.36
CA ILE A 343 5.82 -6.27 -19.76
C ILE A 343 5.75 -7.69 -19.22
N GLY A 344 4.71 -7.98 -18.43
CA GLY A 344 4.45 -9.32 -17.91
C GLY A 344 3.94 -10.30 -18.98
N ASP A 345 3.80 -11.56 -18.61
CA ASP A 345 3.40 -12.63 -19.53
C ASP A 345 1.87 -12.81 -19.64
N HIS A 346 1.09 -12.15 -18.78
CA HIS A 346 -0.35 -12.30 -18.64
C HIS A 346 -0.79 -13.77 -18.49
N GLN A 347 0.03 -14.61 -17.85
CA GLN A 347 -0.10 -16.07 -17.75
C GLN A 347 -0.21 -16.77 -19.11
N PHE A 348 0.51 -16.28 -20.13
CA PHE A 348 0.76 -17.00 -21.38
C PHE A 348 2.11 -17.74 -21.32
N ASP A 349 2.23 -18.64 -20.33
CA ASP A 349 3.46 -19.31 -19.89
C ASP A 349 3.61 -20.77 -20.37
N GLY A 350 2.68 -21.29 -21.17
CA GLY A 350 2.70 -22.68 -21.64
C GLY A 350 2.24 -23.70 -20.58
N TYR A 351 1.91 -23.26 -19.36
CA TYR A 351 1.29 -24.08 -18.32
C TYR A 351 -0.19 -23.72 -18.14
N TYR A 352 -0.49 -22.44 -17.93
CA TYR A 352 -1.86 -21.92 -17.87
C TYR A 352 -2.40 -21.50 -19.26
N SER A 353 -1.55 -21.55 -20.27
CA SER A 353 -1.85 -21.36 -21.70
C SER A 353 -1.15 -22.44 -22.54
N THR A 354 -1.47 -22.52 -23.83
CA THR A 354 -0.70 -23.35 -24.77
C THR A 354 0.55 -22.64 -25.31
N GLN A 355 0.53 -21.31 -25.38
CA GLN A 355 1.63 -20.47 -25.85
C GLN A 355 2.62 -20.18 -24.74
N MET A 356 3.92 -20.09 -25.05
CA MET A 356 4.99 -19.80 -24.10
C MET A 356 5.67 -18.48 -24.48
N LEU A 357 4.90 -17.39 -24.40
CA LEU A 357 5.30 -16.08 -24.92
C LEU A 357 6.60 -15.54 -24.28
N PRO A 358 6.89 -15.75 -22.98
CA PRO A 358 8.13 -15.28 -22.35
C PRO A 358 9.42 -15.75 -23.03
N GLN A 359 9.42 -16.91 -23.67
CA GLN A 359 10.59 -17.50 -24.35
C GLN A 359 10.65 -17.20 -25.86
N GLU A 360 9.57 -16.65 -26.42
CA GLU A 360 9.51 -16.27 -27.84
C GLU A 360 9.96 -14.81 -28.03
N THR A 361 10.81 -14.53 -29.02
CA THR A 361 11.35 -13.18 -29.28
C THR A 361 10.45 -12.28 -30.13
N GLY A 362 9.50 -12.87 -30.87
CA GLY A 362 8.62 -12.16 -31.81
C GLY A 362 7.35 -11.55 -31.21
N ASN A 363 7.29 -11.40 -29.87
CA ASN A 363 6.16 -10.82 -29.17
C ASN A 363 6.62 -9.94 -27.99
N SER A 364 5.68 -9.24 -27.36
CA SER A 364 5.96 -8.28 -26.28
C SER A 364 5.91 -8.84 -24.85
N TYR A 365 5.52 -10.09 -24.64
CA TYR A 365 5.10 -10.58 -23.33
C TYR A 365 6.21 -11.32 -22.58
N GLY A 366 6.36 -11.02 -21.29
CA GLY A 366 7.45 -11.55 -20.46
C GLY A 366 8.81 -10.98 -20.86
N LYS A 367 8.89 -9.66 -21.04
CA LYS A 367 10.02 -8.93 -21.63
C LYS A 367 10.31 -7.61 -20.91
N ILE A 368 11.52 -7.09 -21.13
CA ILE A 368 11.86 -5.69 -20.88
C ILE A 368 12.29 -5.07 -22.22
N PHE A 369 11.77 -3.89 -22.54
CA PHE A 369 12.04 -3.13 -23.76
C PHE A 369 12.76 -1.81 -23.46
N ARG A 370 13.52 -1.33 -24.45
CA ARG A 370 13.92 0.09 -24.60
C ARG A 370 13.03 0.70 -25.67
N ILE A 371 12.33 1.77 -25.35
CA ILE A 371 11.57 2.59 -26.29
C ILE A 371 12.41 3.83 -26.61
N LYS A 372 12.73 4.01 -27.90
CA LYS A 372 13.38 5.20 -28.42
C LYS A 372 12.32 6.23 -28.75
N LEU A 373 12.28 7.30 -27.96
CA LEU A 373 11.19 8.27 -27.93
C LEU A 373 11.12 9.09 -29.22
N ALA A 374 12.27 9.49 -29.78
CA ALA A 374 12.32 10.23 -31.04
C ALA A 374 11.92 9.38 -32.27
N GLU A 375 12.24 8.09 -32.25
CA GLU A 375 12.00 7.17 -33.37
C GLU A 375 10.66 6.46 -33.30
N ASN A 376 10.03 6.48 -32.12
CA ASN A 376 8.86 5.69 -31.80
C ASN A 376 9.07 4.19 -32.05
N SER A 377 10.27 3.70 -31.72
CA SER A 377 10.71 2.32 -31.92
C SER A 377 10.96 1.63 -30.57
N ALA A 378 10.82 0.31 -30.53
CA ALA A 378 11.06 -0.48 -29.33
C ALA A 378 12.02 -1.64 -29.61
N GLU A 379 13.03 -1.77 -28.76
CA GLU A 379 14.07 -2.79 -28.84
C GLU A 379 14.00 -3.71 -27.63
N LEU A 380 14.08 -5.01 -27.88
CA LEU A 380 14.10 -6.01 -26.81
C LEU A 380 15.42 -5.90 -26.02
N VAL A 381 15.31 -5.73 -24.70
CA VAL A 381 16.46 -5.75 -23.78
C VAL A 381 16.68 -7.15 -23.23
N SER A 382 15.64 -7.78 -22.70
CA SER A 382 15.73 -9.11 -22.08
C SER A 382 14.39 -9.83 -22.08
N LEU A 383 14.44 -11.15 -21.97
CA LEU A 383 13.29 -12.04 -22.03
C LEU A 383 13.31 -13.10 -20.92
N GLY A 384 12.24 -13.91 -20.86
CA GLY A 384 12.11 -14.95 -19.85
C GLY A 384 11.70 -14.39 -18.50
N HIS A 385 10.84 -13.36 -18.53
CA HIS A 385 10.23 -12.72 -17.37
C HIS A 385 8.76 -13.18 -17.24
N ARG A 386 8.27 -13.28 -16.01
CA ARG A 386 6.89 -13.60 -15.63
C ARG A 386 6.05 -12.35 -15.45
N ASN A 387 6.40 -11.53 -14.45
CA ASN A 387 5.64 -10.34 -14.10
C ASN A 387 6.55 -9.30 -13.40
N PRO A 388 7.39 -8.59 -14.17
CA PRO A 388 8.31 -7.59 -13.66
C PRO A 388 7.55 -6.31 -13.28
N GLU A 389 7.41 -6.04 -11.98
CA GLU A 389 6.58 -4.95 -11.42
C GLU A 389 7.38 -3.72 -10.97
N GLY A 390 8.70 -3.87 -10.76
CA GLY A 390 9.60 -2.78 -10.42
C GLY A 390 10.77 -2.70 -11.40
N LEU A 391 11.28 -1.48 -11.58
CA LEU A 391 12.39 -1.16 -12.46
C LEU A 391 13.10 0.09 -11.94
N TYR A 392 14.37 -0.03 -11.63
CA TYR A 392 15.21 1.05 -11.12
C TYR A 392 16.54 1.06 -11.86
N ILE A 393 17.06 2.24 -12.15
CA ILE A 393 18.38 2.42 -12.77
C ILE A 393 19.25 3.12 -11.74
N ASP A 394 20.30 2.47 -11.29
CA ASP A 394 21.19 3.07 -10.30
C ASP A 394 22.13 4.13 -10.94
N PRO A 395 22.79 4.97 -10.13
CA PRO A 395 23.73 5.98 -10.61
C PRO A 395 24.93 5.43 -11.41
N HIS A 396 25.18 4.13 -11.35
CA HIS A 396 26.21 3.44 -12.13
C HIS A 396 25.68 2.85 -13.43
N GLY A 397 24.38 3.04 -13.73
CA GLY A 397 23.71 2.55 -14.93
C GLY A 397 23.31 1.08 -14.86
N VAL A 398 23.33 0.45 -13.67
CA VAL A 398 22.80 -0.90 -13.50
C VAL A 398 21.29 -0.85 -13.43
N ILE A 399 20.65 -1.69 -14.23
CA ILE A 399 19.19 -1.81 -14.26
C ILE A 399 18.80 -2.94 -13.29
N TRP A 400 18.04 -2.60 -12.26
CA TRP A 400 17.46 -3.50 -11.28
C TRP A 400 15.98 -3.70 -11.58
N SER A 401 15.47 -4.92 -11.43
CA SER A 401 14.05 -5.21 -11.60
C SER A 401 13.57 -6.19 -10.54
N THR A 402 12.36 -5.98 -10.04
CA THR A 402 11.65 -6.91 -9.17
C THR A 402 10.52 -7.58 -9.93
N GLU A 403 10.33 -8.87 -9.67
CA GLU A 403 9.33 -9.68 -10.38
C GLU A 403 8.61 -10.66 -9.46
N HIS A 404 7.29 -10.79 -9.65
CA HIS A 404 6.51 -11.84 -9.00
C HIS A 404 6.86 -13.24 -9.53
N GLY A 405 7.19 -14.15 -8.63
CA GLY A 405 7.19 -15.58 -8.88
C GLY A 405 5.78 -16.20 -8.81
N PRO A 406 5.65 -17.52 -9.03
CA PRO A 406 4.40 -18.24 -8.83
C PRO A 406 4.08 -18.37 -7.32
N LYS A 407 4.06 -19.59 -6.75
CA LYS A 407 3.98 -19.75 -5.30
C LYS A 407 5.40 -19.78 -4.73
N GLY A 408 5.84 -18.66 -4.18
CA GLY A 408 7.27 -18.47 -3.88
C GLY A 408 8.04 -18.05 -5.13
N GLY A 409 9.29 -17.65 -4.92
CA GLY A 409 10.21 -17.35 -6.02
C GLY A 409 9.99 -15.96 -6.61
N ASP A 410 9.57 -14.97 -5.82
CA ASP A 410 9.71 -13.57 -6.25
C ASP A 410 11.21 -13.26 -6.37
N GLU A 411 11.58 -12.34 -7.25
CA GLU A 411 12.97 -12.16 -7.64
C GLU A 411 13.40 -10.69 -7.64
N LEU A 412 14.65 -10.45 -7.27
CA LEU A 412 15.42 -9.25 -7.61
C LEU A 412 16.42 -9.65 -8.70
N ASN A 413 16.30 -9.01 -9.86
CA ASN A 413 17.08 -9.28 -11.04
C ASN A 413 17.97 -8.08 -11.38
N ARG A 414 19.23 -8.36 -11.74
CA ARG A 414 20.09 -7.40 -12.44
C ARG A 414 19.90 -7.61 -13.94
N ILE A 415 19.34 -6.62 -14.62
CA ILE A 415 18.99 -6.69 -16.04
C ILE A 415 20.23 -6.45 -16.92
N VAL A 416 20.49 -7.40 -17.81
CA VAL A 416 21.55 -7.29 -18.83
C VAL A 416 20.97 -7.43 -20.24
N ALA A 417 21.60 -6.75 -21.19
CA ALA A 417 21.17 -6.80 -22.59
C ALA A 417 21.27 -8.23 -23.15
N ASN A 418 20.25 -8.62 -23.93
CA ASN A 418 20.04 -9.96 -24.48
C ASN A 418 19.96 -11.08 -23.43
N GLY A 419 19.68 -10.74 -22.17
CA GLY A 419 19.53 -11.72 -21.09
C GLY A 419 18.26 -12.56 -21.21
N ASN A 420 18.36 -13.85 -20.86
CA ASN A 420 17.22 -14.74 -20.68
C ASN A 420 17.15 -15.18 -19.21
N TYR A 421 16.11 -14.73 -18.50
CA TYR A 421 15.87 -14.99 -17.08
C TYR A 421 15.11 -16.30 -16.84
N GLY A 422 14.68 -16.95 -17.92
CA GLY A 422 14.35 -18.36 -17.93
C GLY A 422 12.91 -18.72 -17.57
N TRP A 423 12.07 -17.78 -17.12
CA TRP A 423 10.64 -18.06 -16.98
C TRP A 423 10.03 -18.46 -18.34
N PRO A 424 9.19 -19.50 -18.42
CA PRO A 424 8.70 -20.39 -17.36
C PRO A 424 9.45 -21.73 -17.29
N LEU A 425 10.61 -21.85 -17.95
CA LEU A 425 11.43 -23.05 -17.97
C LEU A 425 12.18 -23.28 -16.67
N VAL A 426 12.48 -22.21 -15.93
CA VAL A 426 13.08 -22.25 -14.59
C VAL A 426 12.37 -21.26 -13.67
N THR A 427 12.36 -21.57 -12.38
CA THR A 427 11.87 -20.71 -11.30
C THR A 427 12.28 -21.32 -9.96
N PHE A 428 12.41 -20.47 -8.94
CA PHE A 428 12.52 -20.90 -7.54
C PHE A 428 11.17 -21.21 -6.89
N GLY A 429 10.06 -20.83 -7.52
CA GLY A 429 8.71 -21.07 -7.01
C GLY A 429 8.12 -22.42 -7.43
N THR A 430 6.89 -22.67 -6.98
CA THR A 430 6.10 -23.87 -7.37
C THR A 430 4.77 -23.46 -7.99
N ALA A 431 4.07 -24.41 -8.64
CA ALA A 431 2.66 -24.18 -8.96
C ALA A 431 1.86 -24.06 -7.64
N TYR A 432 0.80 -23.26 -7.64
CA TYR A 432 0.06 -22.95 -6.40
C TYR A 432 -0.53 -24.19 -5.72
N ASP A 433 -0.92 -25.17 -6.51
CA ASP A 433 -1.52 -26.46 -6.13
C ASP A 433 -0.51 -27.61 -6.03
N LYS A 434 0.79 -27.36 -6.25
CA LYS A 434 1.83 -28.41 -6.29
C LYS A 434 3.04 -28.05 -5.43
N THR A 435 3.93 -29.03 -5.28
CA THR A 435 5.21 -28.90 -4.57
C THR A 435 6.38 -28.57 -5.50
N SER A 436 6.15 -28.48 -6.80
CA SER A 436 7.15 -28.11 -7.81
C SER A 436 6.51 -27.32 -8.97
N TRP A 437 7.32 -26.65 -9.76
CA TRP A 437 6.89 -26.04 -11.03
C TRP A 437 6.96 -27.06 -12.17
N PRO A 438 5.85 -27.38 -12.86
CA PRO A 438 5.80 -28.51 -13.80
C PRO A 438 6.69 -28.39 -15.04
N LEU A 439 6.98 -27.18 -15.50
CA LEU A 439 7.83 -26.96 -16.68
C LEU A 439 9.33 -26.93 -16.34
N SER A 440 9.68 -26.86 -15.04
CA SER A 440 11.07 -26.90 -14.62
C SER A 440 11.63 -28.31 -14.65
N LYS A 441 12.67 -28.52 -15.48
CA LYS A 441 13.39 -29.80 -15.55
C LYS A 441 14.11 -30.14 -14.25
N THR A 442 14.60 -29.12 -13.54
CA THR A 442 15.31 -29.29 -12.26
C THR A 442 14.84 -28.19 -11.31
N PRO A 443 13.78 -28.44 -10.51
CA PRO A 443 13.15 -27.45 -9.65
C PRO A 443 14.16 -26.71 -8.74
N GLY A 444 13.98 -25.40 -8.59
CA GLY A 444 14.85 -24.56 -7.74
C GLY A 444 16.24 -24.29 -8.31
N ARG A 445 16.43 -24.44 -9.63
CA ARG A 445 17.70 -24.13 -10.32
C ARG A 445 17.43 -23.31 -11.57
N HIS A 446 18.35 -22.40 -11.88
CA HIS A 446 18.36 -21.55 -13.08
C HIS A 446 19.43 -22.03 -14.08
N ASP A 447 19.61 -23.34 -14.22
CA ASP A 447 20.65 -23.90 -15.08
C ASP A 447 20.43 -23.48 -16.55
N GLY A 448 21.43 -22.82 -17.15
CA GLY A 448 21.36 -22.35 -18.54
C GLY A 448 20.67 -21.00 -18.73
N PHE A 449 20.25 -20.34 -17.64
CA PHE A 449 19.60 -19.03 -17.63
C PHE A 449 20.32 -18.08 -16.68
N ILE A 450 20.01 -16.79 -16.77
CA ILE A 450 20.49 -15.81 -15.80
C ILE A 450 19.69 -15.99 -14.51
N ALA A 451 20.39 -16.29 -13.42
CA ALA A 451 19.77 -16.41 -12.10
C ALA A 451 19.51 -15.01 -11.50
N PRO A 452 18.45 -14.86 -10.70
CA PRO A 452 18.23 -13.64 -9.93
C PRO A 452 19.32 -13.45 -8.89
N VAL A 453 19.57 -12.19 -8.54
CA VAL A 453 20.50 -11.79 -7.48
C VAL A 453 19.97 -12.20 -6.11
N TYR A 454 18.64 -12.15 -5.93
CA TYR A 454 17.97 -12.55 -4.72
C TYR A 454 16.58 -13.09 -5.02
N SER A 455 16.09 -14.03 -4.21
CA SER A 455 14.74 -14.55 -4.35
C SER A 455 14.04 -14.74 -3.00
N TRP A 456 12.77 -14.36 -2.94
CA TRP A 456 11.92 -14.53 -1.76
C TRP A 456 11.11 -15.82 -1.83
N ILE A 457 11.34 -16.70 -0.86
CA ILE A 457 10.63 -17.97 -0.69
C ILE A 457 10.22 -18.09 0.79
N PRO A 458 8.96 -17.82 1.16
CA PRO A 458 7.80 -17.57 0.29
C PRO A 458 7.81 -16.18 -0.37
N SER A 459 6.99 -16.02 -1.41
CA SER A 459 6.80 -14.75 -2.13
C SER A 459 6.22 -13.69 -1.21
N ILE A 460 6.76 -12.48 -1.32
CA ILE A 460 6.25 -11.29 -0.62
C ILE A 460 5.28 -10.48 -1.49
N GLY A 461 5.10 -10.87 -2.75
CA GLY A 461 4.36 -10.11 -3.75
C GLY A 461 5.09 -8.81 -4.05
N VAL A 462 6.35 -8.89 -4.49
CA VAL A 462 7.16 -7.70 -4.83
C VAL A 462 6.44 -6.77 -5.80
N SER A 463 6.49 -5.48 -5.53
CA SER A 463 6.01 -4.44 -6.44
C SER A 463 7.17 -3.57 -6.88
N ASP A 464 7.10 -2.28 -6.63
CA ASP A 464 8.13 -1.33 -7.06
C ASP A 464 9.44 -1.44 -6.27
N LEU A 465 10.50 -0.85 -6.80
CA LEU A 465 11.77 -0.67 -6.10
C LEU A 465 12.42 0.67 -6.44
N LEU A 466 13.23 1.18 -5.52
CA LEU A 466 14.12 2.31 -5.75
C LEU A 466 15.43 2.15 -4.97
N GLY A 467 16.48 2.87 -5.37
CA GLY A 467 17.68 3.05 -4.56
C GLY A 467 17.54 4.25 -3.63
N ILE A 468 18.11 4.14 -2.44
CA ILE A 468 18.15 5.24 -1.49
C ILE A 468 19.36 6.13 -1.79
N GLU A 469 19.09 7.32 -2.35
CA GLU A 469 20.11 8.33 -2.64
C GLU A 469 20.05 9.54 -1.68
N GLY A 470 18.87 9.78 -1.09
CA GLY A 470 18.52 11.04 -0.44
C GLY A 470 19.11 11.28 0.94
N ALA A 471 19.12 12.55 1.35
CA ALA A 471 19.68 13.00 2.63
C ALA A 471 18.86 12.55 3.85
N ALA A 472 17.57 12.23 3.72
CA ALA A 472 16.77 11.80 4.87
C ALA A 472 17.27 10.47 5.48
N PHE A 473 17.70 9.52 4.66
CA PHE A 473 18.13 8.19 5.11
C PHE A 473 19.60 7.91 4.75
N GLU A 474 20.53 8.77 5.19
CA GLU A 474 21.96 8.65 4.87
C GLU A 474 22.59 7.28 5.17
N LEU A 475 22.19 6.60 6.25
CA LEU A 475 22.73 5.28 6.62
C LEU A 475 22.21 4.14 5.72
N TRP A 476 21.15 4.41 4.97
CA TRP A 476 20.59 3.52 3.96
C TRP A 476 21.09 3.85 2.56
N ARG A 477 22.01 4.82 2.40
CA ARG A 477 22.55 5.18 1.09
C ARG A 477 23.06 3.94 0.35
N ASP A 478 22.75 3.86 -0.93
CA ASP A 478 23.07 2.76 -1.84
C ASP A 478 22.34 1.43 -1.53
N ASP A 479 21.49 1.38 -0.50
CA ASP A 479 20.58 0.25 -0.29
C ASP A 479 19.39 0.34 -1.27
N LEU A 480 18.84 -0.82 -1.64
CA LEU A 480 17.58 -0.90 -2.38
C LEU A 480 16.41 -0.97 -1.40
N MET A 481 15.35 -0.23 -1.69
CA MET A 481 14.06 -0.36 -1.03
C MET A 481 13.08 -1.05 -1.97
N VAL A 482 12.57 -2.21 -1.56
CA VAL A 482 11.64 -3.02 -2.36
C VAL A 482 10.26 -3.03 -1.69
N ALA A 483 9.24 -2.64 -2.44
CA ALA A 483 7.86 -2.64 -1.97
C ALA A 483 7.22 -4.04 -2.09
N SER A 484 6.22 -4.31 -1.25
CA SER A 484 5.51 -5.60 -1.27
C SER A 484 4.01 -5.48 -1.05
N LEU A 485 3.27 -6.22 -1.88
CA LEU A 485 1.82 -6.34 -1.86
C LEU A 485 1.36 -7.36 -0.81
N THR A 486 1.88 -8.59 -0.84
CA THR A 486 1.45 -9.66 0.07
C THR A 486 2.14 -9.53 1.42
N GLY A 487 3.42 -9.15 1.43
CA GLY A 487 4.22 -8.90 2.63
C GLY A 487 3.74 -7.67 3.41
N ARG A 488 3.14 -6.69 2.72
CA ARG A 488 2.62 -5.44 3.31
C ARG A 488 3.67 -4.59 4.03
N SER A 489 4.89 -4.70 3.51
CA SER A 489 6.12 -4.14 4.09
C SER A 489 7.01 -3.61 3.00
N LEU A 490 7.86 -2.64 3.33
CA LEU A 490 9.05 -2.37 2.53
C LEU A 490 10.16 -3.32 2.97
N TRP A 491 11.05 -3.66 2.05
CA TRP A 491 12.19 -4.52 2.29
C TRP A 491 13.46 -3.75 1.92
N ARG A 492 14.29 -3.45 2.91
CA ARG A 492 15.58 -2.79 2.71
C ARG A 492 16.65 -3.84 2.46
N LEU A 493 17.31 -3.75 1.30
CA LEU A 493 18.36 -4.66 0.89
C LEU A 493 19.69 -3.91 0.81
N ARG A 494 20.72 -4.41 1.50
CA ARG A 494 22.10 -3.95 1.31
C ARG A 494 22.82 -4.87 0.35
N LEU A 495 23.48 -4.28 -0.64
CA LEU A 495 24.26 -5.01 -1.62
C LEU A 495 25.76 -4.75 -1.42
N ILE A 496 26.58 -5.81 -1.52
CA ILE A 496 28.03 -5.72 -1.64
C ILE A 496 28.42 -6.55 -2.86
N ASP A 497 29.21 -5.97 -3.77
CA ASP A 497 29.58 -6.61 -5.05
C ASP A 497 28.36 -7.17 -5.78
N GLN A 498 27.24 -6.42 -5.76
CA GLN A 498 25.96 -6.79 -6.37
C GLN A 498 25.28 -8.03 -5.77
N HIS A 499 25.69 -8.48 -4.59
CA HIS A 499 25.03 -9.55 -3.85
C HIS A 499 24.31 -8.97 -2.64
N VAL A 500 23.08 -9.43 -2.38
CA VAL A 500 22.34 -9.04 -1.17
C VAL A 500 23.00 -9.68 0.05
N VAL A 501 23.58 -8.84 0.91
CA VAL A 501 24.24 -9.26 2.16
C VAL A 501 23.37 -9.02 3.40
N TYR A 502 22.33 -8.20 3.26
CA TYR A 502 21.39 -7.90 4.33
C TYR A 502 20.01 -7.61 3.76
N SER A 503 18.98 -8.06 4.47
CA SER A 503 17.57 -7.84 4.13
C SER A 503 16.78 -7.58 5.41
N GLU A 504 16.07 -6.46 5.46
CA GLU A 504 15.25 -6.05 6.60
C GLU A 504 13.82 -5.75 6.16
N GLU A 505 12.86 -6.28 6.91
CA GLU A 505 11.45 -5.98 6.72
C GLU A 505 11.02 -4.74 7.54
N ILE A 506 10.33 -3.81 6.88
CA ILE A 506 9.80 -2.57 7.45
C ILE A 506 8.27 -2.58 7.29
N PRO A 507 7.49 -2.89 8.35
CA PRO A 507 6.05 -3.13 8.22
C PRO A 507 5.21 -1.85 8.11
N LEU A 508 4.60 -1.65 6.93
CA LEU A 508 3.66 -0.54 6.67
C LEU A 508 2.20 -0.95 6.87
N ASN A 509 1.91 -2.25 6.94
CA ASN A 509 0.57 -2.80 7.13
C ASN A 509 -0.43 -2.40 6.02
N CYS A 510 0.05 -2.12 4.81
CA CYS A 510 -0.79 -1.97 3.61
C CYS A 510 -0.16 -2.73 2.44
N ARG A 511 -0.95 -3.14 1.45
CA ARG A 511 -0.41 -3.74 0.22
C ARG A 511 0.23 -2.61 -0.56
N ILE A 512 1.56 -2.55 -0.67
CA ILE A 512 2.24 -1.39 -1.26
C ILE A 512 2.31 -1.61 -2.77
N ARG A 513 1.64 -0.76 -3.54
CA ARG A 513 1.65 -0.78 -5.00
C ARG A 513 2.89 -0.08 -5.53
N ASP A 514 3.21 1.08 -4.96
CA ASP A 514 4.24 1.95 -5.50
C ASP A 514 5.00 2.72 -4.42
N ILE A 515 6.24 3.10 -4.71
CA ILE A 515 7.05 3.95 -3.83
C ILE A 515 7.74 5.06 -4.61
N LEU A 516 7.92 6.21 -3.96
CA LEU A 516 8.58 7.36 -4.55
C LEU A 516 9.51 7.99 -3.51
N ALA A 517 10.71 8.37 -3.93
CA ALA A 517 11.56 9.25 -3.14
C ALA A 517 11.08 10.70 -3.30
N ALA A 518 10.72 11.33 -2.19
CA ALA A 518 10.41 12.76 -2.11
C ALA A 518 11.68 13.59 -2.36
N HIS A 519 11.51 14.90 -2.63
CA HIS A 519 12.61 15.79 -2.99
C HIS A 519 13.73 15.90 -1.93
N ASP A 520 13.43 15.64 -0.65
CA ASP A 520 14.38 15.64 0.45
C ASP A 520 14.88 14.23 0.85
N GLY A 521 14.47 13.20 0.11
CA GLY A 521 14.85 11.81 0.35
C GLY A 521 13.95 11.05 1.31
N GLU A 522 12.88 11.66 1.82
CA GLU A 522 11.80 10.92 2.49
C GLU A 522 11.10 9.98 1.49
N LEU A 523 10.38 8.98 1.98
CA LEU A 523 9.71 8.02 1.08
C LEU A 523 8.19 8.19 1.15
N LEU A 524 7.54 8.18 -0.01
CA LEU A 524 6.09 8.09 -0.15
C LEU A 524 5.73 6.70 -0.68
N ALA A 525 4.67 6.11 -0.15
CA ALA A 525 4.17 4.81 -0.56
C ALA A 525 2.68 4.87 -0.92
N TRP A 526 2.32 4.37 -2.08
CA TRP A 526 0.93 4.21 -2.52
C TRP A 526 0.44 2.80 -2.21
N CYS A 527 -0.67 2.69 -1.50
CA CYS A 527 -1.26 1.39 -1.20
C CYS A 527 -2.27 0.97 -2.30
N ASP A 528 -2.31 -0.33 -2.59
CA ASP A 528 -3.19 -1.01 -3.56
C ASP A 528 -4.66 -1.09 -3.07
N ASP A 529 -5.13 -0.04 -2.38
CA ASP A 529 -6.51 0.16 -1.89
C ASP A 529 -7.15 1.46 -2.43
N ALA A 530 -6.50 2.09 -3.41
CA ALA A 530 -6.96 3.27 -4.14
C ALA A 530 -7.24 4.52 -3.29
N ARG A 531 -6.77 4.59 -2.05
CA ARG A 531 -7.11 5.71 -1.14
C ARG A 531 -6.07 6.05 -0.08
N THR A 532 -4.96 5.31 -0.02
CA THR A 532 -4.00 5.44 1.07
C THR A 532 -2.61 5.78 0.54
N ILE A 533 -2.05 6.88 1.04
CA ILE A 533 -0.62 7.21 0.92
C ILE A 533 0.00 7.09 2.31
N ILE A 534 1.22 6.58 2.38
CA ILE A 534 2.02 6.56 3.61
C ILE A 534 3.31 7.32 3.36
N ALA A 535 3.63 8.31 4.20
CA ALA A 535 4.95 8.92 4.23
C ALA A 535 5.83 8.24 5.28
N LEU A 536 7.08 7.99 4.92
CA LEU A 536 8.14 7.42 5.73
C LEU A 536 9.22 8.46 5.95
N VAL A 537 9.40 8.85 7.21
CA VAL A 537 10.36 9.87 7.63
C VAL A 537 11.18 9.33 8.78
N PRO A 538 12.48 9.61 8.89
CA PRO A 538 13.20 9.43 10.15
C PRO A 538 12.44 10.14 11.29
N ALA A 539 12.06 9.41 12.34
CA ALA A 539 11.32 9.97 13.48
C ALA A 539 12.10 11.09 14.19
N SER A 540 13.40 11.13 13.95
CA SER A 540 14.27 12.26 14.13
C SER A 540 15.26 12.26 12.97
N ALA A 541 15.39 13.38 12.25
CA ALA A 541 16.50 13.58 11.32
C ALA A 541 17.88 13.54 12.05
N ASP A 542 17.87 13.42 13.39
CA ASP A 542 19.01 13.43 14.27
C ASP A 542 18.88 12.35 15.36
N SER A 543 20.00 11.73 15.70
CA SER A 543 20.27 11.24 17.04
C SER A 543 19.45 10.07 17.61
N ASP A 544 19.68 8.86 17.10
CA ASP A 544 19.81 7.72 18.01
C ASP A 544 21.23 7.19 17.92
N GLY A 545 22.07 7.58 18.89
CA GLY A 545 23.45 7.16 18.95
C GLY A 545 23.61 5.64 19.13
N GLU A 546 22.60 4.95 19.69
CA GLU A 546 22.57 3.49 19.81
C GLU A 546 22.38 2.85 18.44
N ALA A 547 21.39 3.31 17.66
CA ALA A 547 21.17 2.81 16.30
C ALA A 547 22.37 3.11 15.38
N LEU A 548 22.97 4.29 15.53
CA LEU A 548 24.20 4.65 14.79
C LEU A 548 25.37 3.73 15.13
N PHE A 549 25.44 3.23 16.37
CA PHE A 549 26.48 2.31 16.81
C PHE A 549 26.43 0.94 16.11
N ALA A 550 25.29 0.54 15.52
CA ALA A 550 25.18 -0.69 14.75
C ALA A 550 26.23 -0.80 13.62
N GLN A 551 26.65 0.33 13.04
CA GLN A 551 27.72 0.39 12.05
C GLN A 551 29.11 0.03 12.61
N CYS A 552 29.28 0.17 13.92
CA CYS A 552 30.52 -0.12 14.65
C CYS A 552 30.54 -1.53 15.23
N GLU A 553 29.38 -2.17 15.47
CA GLU A 553 29.25 -3.49 16.13
C GLU A 553 29.97 -4.65 15.42
N GLY A 554 30.12 -4.53 14.10
CA GLY A 554 30.88 -5.50 13.31
C GLY A 554 32.36 -5.55 13.72
N CYS A 555 32.93 -4.44 14.15
CA CYS A 555 34.35 -4.32 14.50
C CYS A 555 34.60 -4.17 16.00
N HIS A 556 33.70 -3.50 16.72
CA HIS A 556 33.87 -3.10 18.11
C HIS A 556 32.90 -3.82 19.05
N SER A 557 33.34 -3.99 20.30
CA SER A 557 32.50 -4.44 21.41
C SER A 557 32.21 -3.29 22.37
N ILE A 558 31.00 -3.28 22.91
CA ILE A 558 30.58 -2.46 24.07
C ILE A 558 30.03 -3.31 25.23
N THR A 559 30.11 -4.64 25.14
CA THR A 559 29.58 -5.57 26.14
C THR A 559 30.70 -6.22 26.95
N GLU A 560 30.41 -6.64 28.18
CA GLU A 560 31.42 -7.20 29.10
C GLU A 560 32.01 -8.55 28.64
N ASP A 561 31.24 -9.29 27.86
CA ASP A 561 31.45 -10.70 27.50
C ASP A 561 32.22 -10.91 26.18
N ARG A 562 32.43 -9.85 25.38
CA ARG A 562 33.11 -9.95 24.08
C ARG A 562 34.50 -9.30 24.12
N ALA A 563 35.53 -10.09 23.85
CA ALA A 563 36.92 -9.65 23.68
C ALA A 563 37.07 -8.66 22.50
N HIS A 564 38.22 -8.01 22.38
CA HIS A 564 38.52 -7.13 21.23
C HIS A 564 38.28 -7.85 19.90
N GLY A 565 37.70 -7.14 18.94
CA GLY A 565 37.44 -7.65 17.59
C GLY A 565 38.48 -7.13 16.60
N ILE A 566 38.01 -6.75 15.42
CA ILE A 566 38.81 -5.98 14.45
C ILE A 566 39.24 -4.65 15.07
N GLY A 567 38.38 -4.05 15.90
CA GLY A 567 38.64 -2.85 16.68
C GLY A 567 38.75 -3.12 18.19
N PRO A 568 39.31 -2.15 18.97
CA PRO A 568 39.37 -2.25 20.42
C PRO A 568 37.97 -2.16 21.04
N ASP A 569 37.85 -2.67 22.26
CA ASP A 569 36.66 -2.47 23.09
C ASP A 569 36.43 -0.97 23.36
N LEU A 570 35.19 -0.51 23.23
CA LEU A 570 34.83 0.91 23.33
C LEU A 570 34.22 1.32 24.68
N ARG A 571 34.10 0.41 25.65
CA ARG A 571 33.62 0.75 26.99
C ARG A 571 34.55 1.73 27.69
N GLY A 572 33.94 2.78 28.25
CA GLY A 572 34.66 3.88 28.87
C GLY A 572 35.63 4.57 27.91
N VAL A 573 35.33 4.61 26.61
CA VAL A 573 36.18 5.30 25.63
C VAL A 573 36.31 6.79 25.93
N ASN A 574 35.27 7.42 26.49
CA ASN A 574 35.29 8.82 26.86
C ASN A 574 36.38 9.11 27.91
N GLY A 575 37.26 10.07 27.59
CA GLY A 575 38.40 10.44 28.42
C GLY A 575 39.55 9.43 28.44
N ARG A 576 39.41 8.25 27.81
CA ARG A 576 40.47 7.24 27.72
C ARG A 576 41.64 7.76 26.88
N LYS A 577 42.86 7.37 27.22
CA LYS A 577 44.03 7.72 26.41
C LYS A 577 43.90 7.03 25.04
N ILE A 578 44.30 7.73 23.98
CA ILE A 578 44.30 7.15 22.64
C ILE A 578 45.31 6.00 22.60
N ALA A 579 44.98 4.91 21.90
CA ALA A 579 45.82 3.72 21.76
C ALA A 579 46.28 3.10 23.09
N SER A 580 45.39 3.02 24.10
CA SER A 580 45.75 2.58 25.45
C SER A 580 44.95 1.41 26.02
N VAL A 581 44.06 0.77 25.24
CA VAL A 581 43.34 -0.41 25.74
C VAL A 581 44.30 -1.59 25.81
N ALA A 582 44.37 -2.23 26.96
CA ALA A 582 45.25 -3.38 27.17
C ALA A 582 44.78 -4.57 26.33
N GLY A 583 45.71 -5.27 25.68
CA GLY A 583 45.40 -6.47 24.89
C GLY A 583 44.95 -6.21 23.45
N PHE A 584 44.96 -4.95 22.97
CA PHE A 584 44.69 -4.61 21.57
C PHE A 584 45.92 -4.01 20.89
N GLU A 585 46.24 -4.51 19.69
CA GLU A 585 47.34 -4.02 18.86
C GLU A 585 46.90 -2.84 17.98
N TYR A 586 47.33 -1.63 18.33
CA TYR A 586 46.97 -0.42 17.59
C TYR A 586 47.83 -0.20 16.33
N SER A 587 47.31 0.54 15.36
CA SER A 587 48.11 1.04 14.23
C SER A 587 49.24 1.96 14.71
N LYS A 588 50.32 2.07 13.92
CA LYS A 588 51.40 3.02 14.24
C LYS A 588 50.85 4.46 14.31
N ALA A 589 49.97 4.83 13.38
CA ALA A 589 49.34 6.14 13.35
C ALA A 589 48.63 6.51 14.66
N LEU A 590 47.85 5.59 15.24
CA LEU A 590 47.17 5.84 16.53
C LEU A 590 48.14 5.81 17.72
N ARG A 591 49.19 4.98 17.69
CA ARG A 591 50.23 4.98 18.74
C ARG A 591 51.01 6.29 18.78
N ASP A 592 51.31 6.89 17.62
CA ASP A 592 52.07 8.14 17.55
C ASP A 592 51.32 9.33 18.18
N ILE A 593 49.99 9.23 18.34
CA ILE A 593 49.14 10.27 18.97
C ILE A 593 48.62 9.89 20.38
N ASN A 594 49.15 8.83 20.98
CA ASN A 594 48.71 8.24 22.27
C ASN A 594 48.79 9.18 23.50
N GLY A 595 49.48 10.32 23.39
CA GLY A 595 49.52 11.37 24.41
C GLY A 595 48.22 12.13 24.59
N ARG A 596 47.25 11.97 23.67
CA ARG A 596 45.92 12.60 23.71
C ARG A 596 44.88 11.68 24.37
N ARG A 597 43.72 12.26 24.71
CA ARG A 597 42.55 11.54 25.22
C ARG A 597 41.37 11.69 24.27
N TRP A 598 40.51 10.68 24.22
CA TRP A 598 39.24 10.75 23.51
C TRP A 598 38.27 11.71 24.23
N SER A 599 38.25 12.97 23.80
CA SER A 599 37.21 13.94 24.17
C SER A 599 36.03 13.88 23.18
N SER A 600 34.91 14.55 23.47
CA SER A 600 33.79 14.67 22.50
C SER A 600 34.28 15.19 21.14
N ALA A 601 35.10 16.25 21.16
CA ALA A 601 35.63 16.86 19.94
C ALA A 601 36.62 15.93 19.21
N ALA A 602 37.47 15.20 19.94
CA ALA A 602 38.39 14.25 19.33
C ALA A 602 37.65 13.04 18.72
N LEU A 603 36.59 12.58 19.37
CA LEU A 603 35.73 11.51 18.83
C LEU A 603 34.94 12.02 17.61
N ASP A 604 34.38 13.23 17.65
CA ASP A 604 33.68 13.82 16.51
C ASP A 604 34.58 13.91 15.26
N GLU A 605 35.76 14.50 15.40
CA GLU A 605 36.71 14.64 14.29
C GLU A 605 37.22 13.28 13.78
N PHE A 606 37.47 12.33 14.68
CA PHE A 606 37.89 10.99 14.28
C PHE A 606 36.75 10.23 13.57
N LEU A 607 35.52 10.34 14.05
CA LEU A 607 34.35 9.72 13.42
C LEU A 607 33.96 10.41 12.10
N LYS A 608 34.34 11.67 11.90
CA LYS A 608 34.16 12.39 10.64
C LYS A 608 35.03 11.82 9.52
N SER A 609 36.30 11.53 9.82
CA SER A 609 37.19 10.82 8.91
C SER A 609 38.40 10.28 9.68
N PRO A 610 38.44 8.96 9.96
CA PRO A 610 39.54 8.34 10.69
C PRO A 610 40.89 8.52 9.98
N GLN A 611 40.91 8.37 8.66
CA GLN A 611 42.12 8.55 7.86
C GLN A 611 42.59 10.01 7.84
N ALA A 612 41.69 11.01 7.86
CA ALA A 612 42.11 12.40 7.95
C ALA A 612 42.64 12.76 9.34
N TYR A 613 42.03 12.23 10.41
CA TYR A 613 42.44 12.51 11.78
C TYR A 613 43.75 11.80 12.17
N ALA A 614 43.95 10.56 11.71
CA ALA A 614 45.16 9.78 11.93
C ALA A 614 45.57 9.05 10.64
N PRO A 615 46.29 9.72 9.72
CA PRO A 615 46.71 9.13 8.45
C PRO A 615 47.48 7.82 8.61
N GLY A 616 47.00 6.75 7.95
CA GLY A 616 47.57 5.41 8.08
C GLY A 616 47.04 4.64 9.29
N THR A 617 45.90 5.06 9.84
CA THR A 617 45.17 4.24 10.82
C THR A 617 44.63 2.98 10.16
N ALA A 618 44.55 1.88 10.92
CA ALA A 618 43.98 0.62 10.44
C ALA A 618 42.44 0.64 10.40
N MET A 619 41.82 1.71 10.88
CA MET A 619 40.37 1.89 10.84
C MET A 619 39.95 2.47 9.48
N GLU A 620 39.66 1.61 8.51
CA GLU A 620 39.22 1.97 7.15
C GLU A 620 37.75 2.42 7.07
N PHE A 621 37.19 2.88 8.19
CA PHE A 621 35.83 3.39 8.23
C PHE A 621 35.75 4.71 7.46
N ALA A 622 34.78 4.83 6.54
CA ALA A 622 34.64 6.01 5.68
C ALA A 622 34.36 7.31 6.45
N GLY A 623 33.79 7.21 7.65
CA GLY A 623 33.38 8.33 8.48
C GLY A 623 31.90 8.69 8.32
N ILE A 624 31.39 9.49 9.26
CA ILE A 624 30.00 9.96 9.30
C ILE A 624 30.01 11.44 8.97
N ALA A 625 29.50 11.83 7.80
CA ALA A 625 29.58 13.21 7.33
C ALA A 625 28.65 14.17 8.12
N ASN A 626 27.51 13.69 8.58
CA ASN A 626 26.49 14.50 9.25
C ASN A 626 26.88 14.82 10.70
N ASP A 627 27.00 16.12 11.00
CA ASP A 627 27.45 16.63 12.30
C ASP A 627 26.53 16.21 13.45
N ARG A 628 25.21 16.15 13.22
CA ARG A 628 24.24 15.80 14.26
C ARG A 628 24.22 14.29 14.55
N GLN A 629 24.38 13.46 13.53
CA GLN A 629 24.57 12.02 13.72
C GLN A 629 25.84 11.73 14.51
N ARG A 630 26.97 12.36 14.15
CA ARG A 630 28.21 12.21 14.93
C ARG A 630 28.03 12.65 16.37
N ALA A 631 27.44 13.82 16.60
CA ALA A 631 27.19 14.31 17.96
C ALA A 631 26.40 13.28 18.79
N ALA A 632 25.37 12.66 18.20
CA ALA A 632 24.58 11.64 18.87
C ALA A 632 25.33 10.34 19.15
N LEU A 633 26.11 9.84 18.19
CA LEU A 633 26.95 8.65 18.39
C LEU A 633 28.01 8.91 19.47
N VAL A 634 28.61 10.11 19.46
CA VAL A 634 29.55 10.54 20.51
C VAL A 634 28.85 10.54 21.86
N GLU A 635 27.66 11.13 21.98
CA GLU A 635 26.88 11.13 23.22
C GLU A 635 26.57 9.70 23.71
N TYR A 636 26.15 8.80 22.82
CA TYR A 636 25.90 7.41 23.16
C TYR A 636 27.15 6.69 23.66
N LEU A 637 28.28 6.80 22.95
CA LEU A 637 29.56 6.22 23.35
C LEU A 637 30.06 6.77 24.69
N GLN A 638 29.72 8.01 25.04
CA GLN A 638 30.02 8.60 26.35
C GLN A 638 29.18 8.00 27.48
N GLY A 639 27.98 7.52 27.17
CA GLY A 639 27.12 6.78 28.09
C GLY A 639 27.62 5.38 28.41
N ILE A 640 28.43 4.77 27.54
CA ILE A 640 28.96 3.41 27.73
C ILE A 640 30.10 3.40 28.76
N ARG A 641 29.79 2.95 29.97
CA ARG A 641 30.73 2.85 31.09
C ARG A 641 31.61 1.60 30.97
N LYS A 642 32.77 1.66 31.65
CA LYS A 642 33.78 0.58 31.66
C LYS A 642 33.30 -0.64 32.45
#